data_AF-A0A3A9FSY6-F1
#
_entry.id   AF-A0A3A9FSY6-F1
#
_cell.length_a   1.000
_cell.length_b   1.000
_cell.length_c   1.000
_cell.angle_alpha   90.00
_cell.angle_beta   90.00
_cell.angle_gamma   90.00
#
_symmetry.space_group_name_H-M   'P 1'
#
loop_
_entity.id
_entity.type
_entity.pdbx_description
1 polymer ?
#
loop_
_entity_poly.entity_id
_entity_poly.type
_entity_poly.pdbx_seq_one_letter_code
_entity_poly.pdbx_strand_id
1 'polypeptide(L)'
;MQYPPIFRGGGCQREVQSKEEYLLGSTLPIEVEESEYVDLEELSLEKVDQNWEKIVKTVFLYSGELEGYPLNKEKFYGGKTLLKNLLEQGDNWTIQKDSVKLITMHILMKDFLLSREEESLKLSEKIAKSFGQEGWLNKEKQDFNCQVYGAVLLSSLSKVTGIPSYHEQGRQYIQTLLENMDFFDYKTGLKKNGRIKRELEFCFVNPYSSTQISPLAIDEITLKEVINQEELNIDIGGASDEVFISGVWGNREEMDGRSIRRLSNKSVFRFTLPETWNDKKVEELELEIKYYDDEAANIEVRIQSETTKDGYRALRDGDLLIRGLGDWYSWKLPIRGAEAGEEMNDQQLKTASVLLQLSAEVFKEVKAEKWSKVIDGYCSLWSQKELPNVIKAQPVVYPTQTTPLAFQIKDGLLAQRLAGEETIMINGIWDGKSPAGELAMSPYVIASQARGMISNWESVNEEFDIETRDYEGIPWADVEGIKKLKRETALEWLDNHKKQVGENAFVWQSNVRNAYNDIITEAPWASAFFQRHIIEAYLENNKVDMAVKAGNAFLYSIEEGGLTSSYWKKGKWYEEVPEKTHILNAHLASIMALNKVWEFTGEEGIKDLMEEGIESLEWHIADYDGGYWTIYDRNPRQDVMLQIDWLEGEEHSILIDEICLVNVETNNATSVDVGTERDFSSYPYISGGDWGGAKVVDGRTVRTLLNGYFLRDESERQDGETRQNTYCLLALPEQKYEDFFDVPIHKVIVTYKDVGKGTFMLKQSSKNRSDILKFEPLKGGEIICVGDGKWKTKEILLFPSDLGWWMGYKYHQYHQDELGRIAELSDSWYFRQYSEKWSYYLESWEKGESPIKIEENVKVREIDTSIEVTKDIKAEDGYGIENCLDGEWTDNYAVSNTDRFPQDFEISLQEDSSLDYIVLIWESIDNYGVKYKVEGVTSQGNTILLGDERNGSGMEQIMKIDSQEKIKKLKFTIFKTEGVPKVAIREVRLLEEIR
;
A
#
# COMPACT_ATOMS: atom_id res chain seq x y z
N MET A 1 4.51 -34.33 46.03
CA MET A 1 5.26 -33.24 46.70
C MET A 1 5.15 -32.03 45.79
N GLN A 2 4.06 -31.26 45.89
CA GLN A 2 3.91 -30.05 46.71
C GLN A 2 4.89 -28.93 46.33
N TYR A 3 4.36 -27.91 45.66
CA TYR A 3 4.78 -26.50 45.68
C TYR A 3 3.52 -25.63 45.50
N PRO A 4 3.50 -24.36 45.98
CA PRO A 4 2.50 -23.84 46.91
C PRO A 4 1.49 -22.87 46.27
N PRO A 5 0.45 -22.42 47.01
CA PRO A 5 -0.67 -21.66 46.47
C PRO A 5 -0.39 -20.16 46.43
N ILE A 6 -0.75 -19.51 45.31
CA ILE A 6 -0.79 -18.05 45.17
C ILE A 6 -2.19 -17.56 45.58
N PHE A 7 -2.18 -16.48 46.36
CA PHE A 7 -3.29 -15.87 47.06
C PHE A 7 -4.43 -15.40 46.16
N ARG A 8 -5.66 -15.58 46.68
CA ARG A 8 -6.91 -14.96 46.22
C ARG A 8 -6.95 -13.46 46.61
N GLY A 9 -7.53 -12.64 45.74
CA GLY A 9 -8.07 -11.32 46.08
C GLY A 9 -9.21 -10.90 45.15
N GLY A 10 -10.43 -10.85 45.67
CA GLY A 10 -11.55 -10.05 45.13
C GLY A 10 -12.32 -10.59 43.92
N GLY A 11 -13.07 -11.67 44.09
CA GLY A 11 -14.12 -12.05 43.14
C GLY A 11 -15.36 -11.16 43.29
N CYS A 12 -15.85 -10.63 42.16
CA CYS A 12 -17.25 -10.27 42.00
C CYS A 12 -17.89 -11.34 41.11
N GLN A 13 -18.72 -12.19 41.70
CA GLN A 13 -19.50 -13.20 40.97
C GLN A 13 -20.43 -12.49 39.99
N ARG A 14 -20.18 -12.62 38.68
CA ARG A 14 -21.25 -12.49 37.68
C ARG A 14 -21.90 -13.86 37.56
N GLU A 15 -23.12 -13.98 38.07
CA GLU A 15 -24.01 -15.08 37.74
C GLU A 15 -24.16 -15.14 36.22
N VAL A 16 -24.04 -16.35 35.69
CA VAL A 16 -24.21 -16.69 34.27
C VAL A 16 -25.66 -16.38 33.88
N GLN A 17 -25.89 -15.22 33.27
CA GLN A 17 -27.09 -14.96 32.47
C GLN A 17 -26.83 -15.44 31.03
N SER A 18 -27.87 -15.98 30.41
CA SER A 18 -27.88 -16.61 29.08
C SER A 18 -27.25 -15.75 27.98
N LYS A 19 -26.52 -16.40 27.06
CA LYS A 19 -25.82 -15.87 25.86
C LYS A 19 -26.73 -15.21 24.80
N GLU A 20 -27.48 -14.20 25.17
CA GLU A 20 -28.06 -13.23 24.24
C GLU A 20 -27.86 -11.84 24.85
N GLU A 21 -26.66 -11.27 24.70
CA GLU A 21 -26.37 -9.92 25.15
C GLU A 21 -27.08 -8.91 24.23
N TYR A 22 -27.86 -8.02 24.85
CA TYR A 22 -28.67 -7.01 24.19
C TYR A 22 -28.02 -5.64 24.33
N LEU A 23 -28.17 -4.79 23.31
CA LEU A 23 -27.69 -3.40 23.28
C LEU A 23 -28.10 -2.53 24.51
N LEU A 24 -29.16 -2.90 25.25
CA LEU A 24 -29.66 -2.20 26.47
C LEU A 24 -29.16 -2.81 27.80
N GLY A 25 -28.16 -3.70 27.72
CA GLY A 25 -27.45 -4.30 28.85
C GLY A 25 -25.93 -4.39 28.66
N SER A 26 -25.41 -3.92 27.52
CA SER A 26 -23.99 -3.88 27.18
C SER A 26 -23.51 -2.42 27.21
N THR A 27 -22.37 -2.15 27.84
CA THR A 27 -21.78 -0.81 27.83
C THR A 27 -21.14 -0.53 26.47
N LEU A 28 -21.57 0.54 25.81
CA LEU A 28 -20.95 1.02 24.57
C LEU A 28 -19.62 1.72 24.91
N PRO A 29 -18.52 1.39 24.23
CA PRO A 29 -17.22 2.03 24.45
C PRO A 29 -17.18 3.38 23.75
N ILE A 30 -18.03 4.34 24.15
CA ILE A 30 -18.07 5.69 23.59
C ILE A 30 -17.46 6.64 24.64
N GLU A 31 -16.26 7.16 24.37
CA GLU A 31 -15.73 8.30 25.12
C GLU A 31 -16.51 9.56 24.74
N VAL A 32 -16.80 10.42 25.72
CA VAL A 32 -17.53 11.66 25.49
C VAL A 32 -16.82 12.82 26.16
N GLU A 33 -16.61 13.89 25.40
CA GLU A 33 -15.93 15.08 25.91
C GLU A 33 -16.81 15.82 26.93
N GLU A 34 -16.20 16.25 28.04
CA GLU A 34 -16.89 17.03 29.10
C GLU A 34 -17.53 18.33 28.57
N SER A 35 -17.03 18.86 27.45
CA SER A 35 -17.50 20.08 26.76
C SER A 35 -18.88 19.93 26.11
N GLU A 36 -19.35 18.70 25.89
CA GLU A 36 -20.62 18.39 25.22
C GLU A 36 -21.81 18.34 26.18
N TYR A 37 -21.59 18.44 27.48
CA TYR A 37 -22.63 18.27 28.50
C TYR A 37 -23.13 19.58 29.08
N VAL A 38 -24.33 19.50 29.66
CA VAL A 38 -25.00 20.61 30.35
C VAL A 38 -25.41 20.15 31.74
N ASP A 39 -25.30 21.05 32.71
CA ASP A 39 -25.89 20.81 34.02
C ASP A 39 -27.41 20.91 33.90
N LEU A 40 -28.09 19.77 34.06
CA LEU A 40 -29.54 19.66 33.96
C LEU A 40 -30.25 20.46 35.07
N GLU A 41 -29.57 20.77 36.19
CA GLU A 41 -30.12 21.52 37.31
C GLU A 41 -30.10 23.06 37.09
N GLU A 42 -29.24 23.55 36.19
CA GLU A 42 -29.07 25.00 35.89
C GLU A 42 -29.79 25.46 34.60
N LEU A 43 -30.47 24.55 33.91
CA LEU A 43 -31.13 24.79 32.61
C LEU A 43 -32.50 25.49 32.76
N SER A 44 -32.58 26.76 32.35
CA SER A 44 -33.86 27.48 32.23
C SER A 44 -34.66 27.04 30.99
N LEU A 45 -36.00 26.96 31.09
CA LEU A 45 -36.91 26.55 29.99
C LEU A 45 -36.66 27.27 28.65
N GLU A 46 -36.28 28.55 28.66
CA GLU A 46 -35.98 29.33 27.44
C GLU A 46 -34.68 28.91 26.72
N LYS A 47 -33.78 28.19 27.40
CA LYS A 47 -32.50 27.69 26.85
C LYS A 47 -32.57 26.22 26.41
N VAL A 48 -33.70 25.55 26.65
CA VAL A 48 -33.84 24.11 26.42
C VAL A 48 -33.84 23.77 24.93
N ASP A 49 -34.55 24.55 24.11
CA ASP A 49 -34.57 24.36 22.65
C ASP A 49 -33.20 24.57 21.99
N GLN A 50 -32.37 25.46 22.55
CA GLN A 50 -31.01 25.75 22.05
C GLN A 50 -29.97 24.70 22.48
N ASN A 51 -30.27 23.87 23.48
CA ASN A 51 -29.33 22.89 24.06
C ASN A 51 -29.82 21.44 23.95
N TRP A 52 -30.84 21.17 23.13
CA TRP A 52 -31.48 19.86 23.02
C TRP A 52 -30.51 18.68 22.83
N GLU A 53 -29.57 18.79 21.89
CA GLU A 53 -28.57 17.75 21.62
C GLU A 53 -27.70 17.46 22.85
N LYS A 54 -27.26 18.51 23.55
CA LYS A 54 -26.46 18.38 24.78
C LYS A 54 -27.27 17.73 25.90
N ILE A 55 -28.54 18.10 26.06
CA ILE A 55 -29.45 17.51 27.04
C ILE A 55 -29.59 16.00 26.78
N VAL A 56 -29.90 15.60 25.54
CA VAL A 56 -30.05 14.18 25.18
C VAL A 56 -28.77 13.40 25.45
N LYS A 57 -27.60 13.91 25.06
CA LYS A 57 -26.30 13.30 25.37
C LYS A 57 -26.06 13.18 26.88
N THR A 58 -26.35 14.23 27.66
CA THR A 58 -26.22 14.21 29.13
C THR A 58 -27.16 13.19 29.78
N VAL A 59 -28.41 13.07 29.33
CA VAL A 59 -29.33 12.06 29.88
C VAL A 59 -28.86 10.65 29.51
N PHE A 60 -28.33 10.47 28.30
CA PHE A 60 -27.74 9.19 27.89
C PHE A 60 -26.54 8.79 28.74
N LEU A 61 -25.69 9.75 29.11
CA LEU A 61 -24.59 9.54 30.05
C LEU A 61 -25.07 8.93 31.37
N TYR A 62 -26.16 9.47 31.92
CA TYR A 62 -26.71 9.01 33.19
C TYR A 62 -27.44 7.66 33.08
N SER A 63 -27.68 7.15 31.87
CA SER A 63 -28.42 5.89 31.65
C SER A 63 -27.64 4.63 32.04
N GLY A 64 -26.32 4.74 32.20
CA GLY A 64 -25.45 3.60 32.52
C GLY A 64 -25.04 2.76 31.31
N GLU A 65 -25.33 3.22 30.09
CA GLU A 65 -25.07 2.49 28.83
C GLU A 65 -23.71 2.82 28.23
N LEU A 66 -22.99 3.79 28.79
CA LEU A 66 -21.66 4.19 28.35
C LEU A 66 -20.60 3.59 29.26
N GLU A 67 -19.53 3.06 28.67
CA GLU A 67 -18.38 2.56 29.42
C GLU A 67 -17.81 3.65 30.35
N GLY A 68 -17.49 3.29 31.59
CA GLY A 68 -16.99 4.23 32.59
C GLY A 68 -18.06 5.07 33.32
N TYR A 69 -19.32 5.07 32.85
CA TYR A 69 -20.39 5.87 33.44
C TYR A 69 -21.50 4.98 34.03
N PRO A 70 -21.56 4.77 35.36
CA PRO A 70 -22.61 3.97 35.97
C PRO A 70 -23.96 4.72 35.95
N LEU A 71 -25.06 3.95 35.92
CA LEU A 71 -26.43 4.48 35.99
C LEU A 71 -26.60 5.42 37.21
N ASN A 72 -26.84 6.70 36.94
CA ASN A 72 -27.25 7.66 37.95
C ASN A 72 -28.78 7.82 37.89
N LYS A 73 -29.50 7.00 38.67
CA LYS A 73 -30.96 6.93 38.62
C LYS A 73 -31.63 8.28 38.81
N GLU A 74 -31.18 9.08 39.78
CA GLU A 74 -31.80 10.39 40.08
C GLU A 74 -31.68 11.34 38.90
N LYS A 75 -30.46 11.52 38.38
CA LYS A 75 -30.20 12.40 37.24
C LYS A 75 -30.82 11.87 35.94
N PHE A 76 -30.81 10.56 35.74
CA PHE A 76 -31.45 9.91 34.60
C PHE A 76 -32.96 10.14 34.58
N TYR A 77 -33.67 9.89 35.69
CA TYR A 77 -35.11 10.12 35.76
C TYR A 77 -35.47 11.60 35.66
N GLY A 78 -34.71 12.49 36.32
CA GLY A 78 -34.90 13.94 36.21
C GLY A 78 -34.75 14.43 34.76
N GLY A 79 -33.68 14.01 34.09
CA GLY A 79 -33.42 14.34 32.69
C GLY A 79 -34.42 13.72 31.71
N LYS A 80 -34.86 12.48 31.95
CA LYS A 80 -35.87 11.81 31.11
C LYS A 80 -37.25 12.47 31.24
N THR A 81 -37.66 12.92 32.43
CA THR A 81 -38.90 13.70 32.59
C THR A 81 -38.84 15.00 31.80
N LEU A 82 -37.69 15.68 31.81
CA LEU A 82 -37.45 16.86 30.97
C LEU A 82 -37.61 16.51 29.48
N LEU A 83 -36.98 15.43 29.00
CA LEU A 83 -37.13 14.96 27.62
C LEU A 83 -38.59 14.67 27.27
N LYS A 84 -39.32 13.88 28.07
CA LYS A 84 -40.74 13.57 27.82
C LYS A 84 -41.61 14.82 27.66
N ASN A 85 -41.49 15.77 28.60
CA ASN A 85 -42.26 17.02 28.55
C ASN A 85 -42.01 17.79 27.25
N LEU A 86 -40.77 17.78 26.76
CA LEU A 86 -40.41 18.46 25.52
C LEU A 86 -40.90 17.71 24.28
N LEU A 87 -40.92 16.38 24.33
CA LEU A 87 -41.49 15.53 23.27
C LEU A 87 -43.02 15.68 23.14
N GLU A 88 -43.69 16.05 24.24
CA GLU A 88 -45.14 16.32 24.30
C GLU A 88 -45.52 17.75 23.91
N GLN A 89 -44.62 18.72 24.09
CA GLN A 89 -44.88 20.15 23.89
C GLN A 89 -44.68 20.67 22.45
N GLY A 90 -44.20 19.86 21.48
CA GLY A 90 -43.97 20.36 20.12
C GLY A 90 -44.05 19.34 18.98
N ASP A 91 -44.46 19.83 17.80
CA ASP A 91 -44.32 19.18 16.48
C ASP A 91 -42.86 19.22 15.94
N ASN A 92 -41.87 19.55 16.79
CA ASN A 92 -40.47 19.85 16.43
C ASN A 92 -39.59 18.64 16.05
N TRP A 93 -40.17 17.43 15.96
CA TRP A 93 -39.44 16.20 15.63
C TRP A 93 -38.80 16.21 14.24
N THR A 94 -39.35 16.98 13.30
CA THR A 94 -38.88 17.08 11.91
C THR A 94 -37.57 17.86 11.75
N ILE A 95 -37.14 18.64 12.74
CA ILE A 95 -36.00 19.58 12.63
C ILE A 95 -34.74 19.08 13.38
N GLN A 96 -34.85 18.04 14.21
CA GLN A 96 -33.74 17.55 15.02
C GLN A 96 -32.80 16.61 14.24
N LYS A 97 -31.50 16.66 14.59
CA LYS A 97 -30.47 15.72 14.10
C LYS A 97 -30.86 14.27 14.40
N ASP A 98 -30.51 13.35 13.52
CA ASP A 98 -30.97 11.96 13.64
C ASP A 98 -30.27 11.17 14.76
N SER A 99 -29.00 11.48 15.04
CA SER A 99 -28.27 10.93 16.20
C SER A 99 -29.03 11.18 17.51
N VAL A 100 -29.61 12.36 17.66
CA VAL A 100 -30.40 12.76 18.82
C VAL A 100 -31.68 11.93 18.93
N LYS A 101 -32.38 11.67 17.81
CA LYS A 101 -33.58 10.83 17.79
C LYS A 101 -33.27 9.40 18.23
N LEU A 102 -32.17 8.83 17.73
CA LEU A 102 -31.72 7.49 18.09
C LEU A 102 -31.36 7.38 19.58
N ILE A 103 -30.58 8.32 20.10
CA ILE A 103 -30.23 8.35 21.52
C ILE A 103 -31.49 8.52 22.38
N THR A 104 -32.43 9.38 21.97
CA THR A 104 -33.71 9.55 22.66
C THR A 104 -34.53 8.26 22.67
N MET A 105 -34.61 7.55 21.53
CA MET A 105 -35.25 6.23 21.45
C MET A 105 -34.61 5.24 22.41
N HIS A 106 -33.27 5.19 22.46
CA HIS A 106 -32.55 4.32 23.40
C HIS A 106 -32.91 4.68 24.86
N ILE A 107 -32.84 5.95 25.25
CA ILE A 107 -33.19 6.43 26.61
C ILE A 107 -34.60 5.98 27.01
N LEU A 108 -35.58 6.15 26.11
CA LEU A 108 -36.97 5.78 26.36
C LEU A 108 -37.18 4.26 26.47
N MET A 109 -36.47 3.48 25.65
CA MET A 109 -36.47 2.02 25.77
C MET A 109 -35.81 1.55 27.07
N LYS A 110 -34.69 2.16 27.46
CA LYS A 110 -34.03 1.89 28.74
C LYS A 110 -34.93 2.22 29.92
N ASP A 111 -35.62 3.36 29.86
CA ASP A 111 -36.61 3.72 30.86
C ASP A 111 -37.74 2.67 30.93
N PHE A 112 -38.32 2.24 29.80
CA PHE A 112 -39.33 1.18 29.82
C PHE A 112 -38.80 -0.11 30.47
N LEU A 113 -37.55 -0.51 30.21
CA LEU A 113 -36.96 -1.69 30.84
C LEU A 113 -36.81 -1.55 32.36
N LEU A 114 -36.52 -0.34 32.85
CA LEU A 114 -36.32 -0.04 34.27
C LEU A 114 -37.62 0.22 35.03
N SER A 115 -38.56 0.96 34.44
CA SER A 115 -39.77 1.48 35.08
C SER A 115 -41.06 0.75 34.68
N ARG A 116 -41.05 0.03 33.55
CA ARG A 116 -42.22 -0.59 32.90
C ARG A 116 -43.29 0.41 32.47
N GLU A 117 -42.92 1.67 32.24
CA GLU A 117 -43.84 2.72 31.81
C GLU A 117 -44.15 2.64 30.31
N GLU A 118 -45.35 2.18 29.95
CA GLU A 118 -45.78 1.97 28.55
C GLU A 118 -45.71 3.22 27.66
N GLU A 119 -45.83 4.41 28.25
CA GLU A 119 -45.73 5.66 27.50
C GLU A 119 -44.36 5.85 26.86
N SER A 120 -43.29 5.48 27.56
CA SER A 120 -41.92 5.54 27.03
C SER A 120 -41.75 4.61 25.83
N LEU A 121 -42.40 3.44 25.86
CA LEU A 121 -42.40 2.51 24.75
C LEU A 121 -43.18 3.06 23.55
N LYS A 122 -44.36 3.65 23.77
CA LYS A 122 -45.16 4.31 22.71
C LYS A 122 -44.41 5.46 22.04
N LEU A 123 -43.70 6.26 22.83
CA LEU A 123 -42.84 7.33 22.32
C LEU A 123 -41.68 6.76 21.50
N SER A 124 -41.04 5.67 21.96
CA SER A 124 -39.99 4.97 21.20
C SER A 124 -40.50 4.47 19.85
N GLU A 125 -41.68 3.86 19.80
CA GLU A 125 -42.31 3.45 18.55
C GLU A 125 -42.66 4.62 17.63
N LYS A 126 -43.06 5.77 18.19
CA LYS A 126 -43.29 7.00 17.41
C LYS A 126 -42.00 7.48 16.75
N ILE A 127 -40.87 7.42 17.47
CA ILE A 127 -39.55 7.73 16.92
C ILE A 127 -39.18 6.74 15.83
N ALA A 128 -39.30 5.43 16.10
CA ALA A 128 -39.02 4.39 15.11
C ALA A 128 -39.81 4.58 13.81
N LYS A 129 -41.10 4.91 13.91
CA LYS A 129 -41.96 5.20 12.75
C LYS A 129 -41.58 6.49 12.04
N SER A 130 -41.02 7.47 12.74
CA SER A 130 -40.54 8.72 12.12
C SER A 130 -39.36 8.50 11.17
N PHE A 131 -38.64 7.39 11.31
CA PHE A 131 -37.62 6.96 10.37
C PHE A 131 -38.19 6.33 9.08
N GLY A 132 -39.51 6.15 8.97
CA GLY A 132 -40.20 5.75 7.73
C GLY A 132 -39.95 4.31 7.27
N GLN A 133 -40.78 3.82 6.33
CA GLN A 133 -40.62 2.52 5.67
C GLN A 133 -39.73 2.56 4.41
N GLU A 134 -39.37 3.74 3.88
CA GLU A 134 -38.78 3.86 2.53
C GLU A 134 -37.47 4.69 2.41
N GLY A 135 -36.73 5.04 3.48
CA GLY A 135 -35.39 5.60 3.24
C GLY A 135 -34.79 6.56 4.25
N TRP A 136 -34.79 6.23 5.54
CA TRP A 136 -33.93 6.93 6.51
C TRP A 136 -32.55 6.27 6.64
N LEU A 137 -32.51 4.95 6.85
CA LEU A 137 -31.28 4.14 6.97
C LEU A 137 -30.63 3.79 5.63
N ASN A 138 -31.18 4.33 4.53
CA ASN A 138 -30.67 4.13 3.17
C ASN A 138 -30.27 5.46 2.50
N LYS A 139 -30.09 6.53 3.28
CA LYS A 139 -29.60 7.80 2.77
C LYS A 139 -28.09 7.83 2.91
N GLU A 140 -27.42 7.72 1.78
CA GLU A 140 -25.96 7.77 1.61
C GLU A 140 -25.30 8.90 2.44
N LYS A 141 -25.98 10.05 2.62
CA LYS A 141 -25.49 11.22 3.37
C LYS A 141 -25.46 11.09 4.91
N GLN A 142 -25.90 9.97 5.49
CA GLN A 142 -25.99 9.79 6.93
C GLN A 142 -24.68 9.30 7.55
N ASP A 143 -24.52 9.58 8.84
CA ASP A 143 -23.40 9.07 9.65
C ASP A 143 -23.48 7.53 9.75
N PHE A 144 -22.39 6.86 9.40
CA PHE A 144 -22.31 5.39 9.36
C PHE A 144 -22.64 4.75 10.71
N ASN A 145 -22.05 5.25 11.81
CA ASN A 145 -22.28 4.70 13.14
C ASN A 145 -23.75 4.86 13.55
N CYS A 146 -24.36 6.01 13.23
CA CYS A 146 -25.79 6.21 13.44
C CYS A 146 -26.64 5.21 12.66
N GLN A 147 -26.23 4.83 11.45
CA GLN A 147 -26.96 3.87 10.64
C GLN A 147 -26.92 2.47 11.25
N VAL A 148 -25.73 1.95 11.56
CA VAL A 148 -25.58 0.62 12.19
C VAL A 148 -26.30 0.58 13.55
N TYR A 149 -26.10 1.62 14.36
CA TYR A 149 -26.74 1.73 15.67
C TYR A 149 -28.27 1.75 15.58
N GLY A 150 -28.83 2.53 14.65
CA GLY A 150 -30.26 2.59 14.42
C GLY A 150 -30.86 1.25 14.05
N ALA A 151 -30.19 0.48 13.19
CA ALA A 151 -30.64 -0.85 12.81
C ALA A 151 -30.65 -1.83 14.02
N VAL A 152 -29.58 -1.87 14.81
CA VAL A 152 -29.53 -2.72 16.01
C VAL A 152 -30.59 -2.29 17.04
N LEU A 153 -30.85 -0.99 17.16
CA LEU A 153 -31.87 -0.46 18.08
C LEU A 153 -33.29 -0.84 17.65
N LEU A 154 -33.58 -0.92 16.33
CA LEU A 154 -34.85 -1.45 15.82
C LEU A 154 -35.05 -2.92 16.19
N SER A 155 -34.00 -3.74 16.12
CA SER A 155 -34.06 -5.13 16.57
C SER A 155 -34.31 -5.24 18.07
N SER A 156 -33.69 -4.36 18.87
CA SER A 156 -33.97 -4.25 20.30
C SER A 156 -35.44 -3.86 20.56
N LEU A 157 -35.99 -2.92 19.78
CA LEU A 157 -37.38 -2.49 19.87
C LEU A 157 -38.34 -3.63 19.50
N SER A 158 -38.02 -4.41 18.48
CA SER A 158 -38.77 -5.62 18.10
C SER A 158 -38.95 -6.56 19.28
N LYS A 159 -37.89 -6.76 20.06
CA LYS A 159 -37.89 -7.68 21.20
C LYS A 159 -38.63 -7.13 22.41
N VAL A 160 -38.53 -5.82 22.65
CA VAL A 160 -39.26 -5.14 23.73
C VAL A 160 -40.77 -5.07 23.44
N THR A 161 -41.15 -4.84 22.18
CA THR A 161 -42.56 -4.71 21.76
C THR A 161 -43.23 -6.03 21.36
N GLY A 162 -42.44 -7.03 20.98
CA GLY A 162 -42.93 -8.26 20.35
C GLY A 162 -43.35 -8.10 18.88
N ILE A 163 -42.99 -6.99 18.22
CA ILE A 163 -43.35 -6.70 16.83
C ILE A 163 -42.20 -7.09 15.88
N PRO A 164 -42.31 -8.17 15.08
CA PRO A 164 -41.20 -8.68 14.27
C PRO A 164 -40.74 -7.75 13.14
N SER A 165 -41.62 -6.87 12.64
CA SER A 165 -41.31 -6.00 11.50
C SER A 165 -40.16 -5.04 11.76
N TYR A 166 -39.92 -4.62 13.01
CA TYR A 166 -38.77 -3.77 13.34
C TYR A 166 -37.44 -4.52 13.19
N HIS A 167 -37.40 -5.82 13.52
CA HIS A 167 -36.20 -6.63 13.33
C HIS A 167 -35.88 -6.82 11.85
N GLU A 168 -36.89 -7.17 11.04
CA GLU A 168 -36.71 -7.33 9.59
C GLU A 168 -36.29 -6.02 8.93
N GLN A 169 -36.89 -4.90 9.35
CA GLN A 169 -36.50 -3.58 8.89
C GLN A 169 -35.02 -3.27 9.25
N GLY A 170 -34.60 -3.50 10.49
CA GLY A 170 -33.20 -3.34 10.90
C GLY A 170 -32.25 -4.22 10.08
N ARG A 171 -32.64 -5.46 9.79
CA ARG A 171 -31.86 -6.40 8.99
C ARG A 171 -31.66 -5.91 7.56
N GLN A 172 -32.74 -5.53 6.88
CA GLN A 172 -32.69 -5.01 5.50
C GLN A 172 -31.77 -3.78 5.40
N TYR A 173 -31.80 -2.92 6.42
CA TYR A 173 -30.93 -1.76 6.48
C TYR A 173 -29.45 -2.13 6.63
N ILE A 174 -29.11 -3.08 7.51
CA ILE A 174 -27.74 -3.58 7.63
C ILE A 174 -27.28 -4.21 6.32
N GLN A 175 -28.10 -5.05 5.68
CA GLN A 175 -27.75 -5.67 4.41
C GLN A 175 -27.44 -4.62 3.32
N THR A 176 -28.33 -3.63 3.18
CA THR A 176 -28.15 -2.54 2.21
C THR A 176 -26.89 -1.71 2.50
N LEU A 177 -26.62 -1.41 3.77
CA LEU A 177 -25.42 -0.69 4.18
C LEU A 177 -24.15 -1.48 3.85
N LEU A 178 -24.13 -2.79 4.14
CA LEU A 178 -22.98 -3.68 3.89
C LEU A 178 -22.70 -3.87 2.39
N GLU A 179 -23.72 -3.78 1.55
CA GLU A 179 -23.59 -3.81 0.08
C GLU A 179 -22.97 -2.52 -0.49
N ASN A 180 -23.05 -1.41 0.23
CA ASN A 180 -22.53 -0.10 -0.19
C ASN A 180 -21.35 0.36 0.69
N MET A 181 -20.60 -0.59 1.26
CA MET A 181 -19.45 -0.27 2.11
C MET A 181 -18.28 0.34 1.34
N ASP A 182 -18.16 0.06 0.04
CA ASP A 182 -17.21 0.70 -0.88
C ASP A 182 -17.35 2.22 -0.90
N PHE A 183 -18.55 2.73 -0.66
CA PHE A 183 -18.77 4.16 -0.49
C PHE A 183 -18.04 4.72 0.72
N PHE A 184 -17.88 3.93 1.79
CA PHE A 184 -17.24 4.37 3.03
C PHE A 184 -15.75 4.01 3.12
N ASP A 185 -15.36 2.89 2.54
CA ASP A 185 -14.03 2.29 2.63
C ASP A 185 -13.02 2.96 1.68
N TYR A 186 -11.99 3.59 2.24
CA TYR A 186 -10.81 4.10 1.50
C TYR A 186 -9.55 3.26 1.75
N LYS A 187 -9.70 1.97 2.08
CA LYS A 187 -8.68 0.92 2.27
C LYS A 187 -7.79 1.06 3.50
N THR A 188 -7.63 2.26 4.05
CA THR A 188 -6.85 2.51 5.28
C THR A 188 -7.70 3.11 6.40
N GLY A 189 -9.01 3.13 6.23
CA GLY A 189 -9.97 3.74 7.15
C GLY A 189 -11.35 3.87 6.52
N LEU A 190 -12.28 4.47 7.28
CA LEU A 190 -13.63 4.75 6.82
C LEU A 190 -13.92 6.24 6.84
N LYS A 191 -14.71 6.72 5.88
CA LYS A 191 -15.35 8.03 6.00
C LYS A 191 -16.55 7.94 6.92
N LYS A 192 -16.85 9.03 7.60
CA LYS A 192 -17.92 9.14 8.60
C LYS A 192 -19.32 9.10 8.00
N ASN A 193 -19.53 9.77 6.86
CA ASN A 193 -20.82 9.90 6.20
C ASN A 193 -20.63 10.07 4.69
N GLY A 194 -21.71 10.05 3.92
CA GLY A 194 -21.66 10.17 2.46
C GLY A 194 -21.29 11.50 1.84
N ARG A 195 -20.85 12.48 2.62
CA ARG A 195 -20.49 13.80 2.09
C ARG A 195 -19.01 13.85 1.81
N ILE A 196 -18.68 14.57 0.75
CA ILE A 196 -17.32 15.01 0.48
C ILE A 196 -17.03 16.28 1.29
N LYS A 197 -15.76 16.48 1.68
CA LYS A 197 -15.33 17.71 2.35
C LYS A 197 -15.50 18.89 1.39
N ARG A 198 -15.93 20.05 1.93
CA ARG A 198 -16.02 21.30 1.16
C ARG A 198 -14.64 21.79 0.71
N GLU A 199 -13.62 21.53 1.50
CA GLU A 199 -12.24 21.85 1.19
C GLU A 199 -11.46 20.56 1.03
N LEU A 200 -10.86 20.36 -0.14
CA LEU A 200 -9.94 19.27 -0.41
C LEU A 200 -8.54 19.83 -0.54
N GLU A 201 -7.62 19.35 0.28
CA GLU A 201 -6.22 19.74 0.26
C GLU A 201 -5.35 18.54 -0.08
N PHE A 202 -4.38 18.77 -0.96
CA PHE A 202 -3.48 17.76 -1.49
C PHE A 202 -2.04 18.22 -1.40
N CYS A 203 -1.10 17.27 -1.33
CA CYS A 203 0.32 17.57 -1.39
C CYS A 203 1.06 16.61 -2.32
N PHE A 204 2.17 17.10 -2.87
CA PHE A 204 3.13 16.28 -3.62
C PHE A 204 4.25 15.83 -2.69
N VAL A 205 4.59 14.54 -2.78
CA VAL A 205 5.70 13.94 -2.01
C VAL A 205 6.50 12.99 -2.89
N ASN A 206 7.75 12.75 -2.50
CA ASN A 206 8.48 11.58 -2.95
C ASN A 206 8.15 10.42 -1.99
N PRO A 207 7.51 9.33 -2.44
CA PRO A 207 7.12 8.25 -1.55
C PRO A 207 8.32 7.44 -1.01
N TYR A 208 9.51 7.62 -1.58
CA TYR A 208 10.74 6.92 -1.19
C TYR A 208 11.78 7.80 -0.49
N SER A 209 11.56 9.11 -0.39
CA SER A 209 12.46 10.01 0.36
C SER A 209 11.69 11.15 1.01
N SER A 210 12.02 11.46 2.27
CA SER A 210 11.38 12.53 3.04
C SER A 210 12.07 13.88 2.89
N THR A 211 13.27 13.92 2.30
CA THR A 211 14.12 15.12 2.22
C THR A 211 14.20 15.70 0.81
N GLN A 212 13.79 14.95 -0.23
CA GLN A 212 14.00 15.35 -1.61
C GLN A 212 12.83 14.98 -2.53
N ILE A 213 12.31 16.00 -3.22
CA ILE A 213 11.38 15.85 -4.35
C ILE A 213 12.01 16.48 -5.59
N SER A 214 11.88 15.80 -6.73
CA SER A 214 12.31 16.34 -8.02
C SER A 214 11.55 17.63 -8.33
N PRO A 215 12.21 18.70 -8.82
CA PRO A 215 11.59 19.99 -9.11
C PRO A 215 10.78 19.97 -10.41
N LEU A 216 9.76 19.09 -10.46
CA LEU A 216 8.85 18.92 -11.59
C LEU A 216 8.10 20.22 -11.88
N ALA A 217 8.11 20.65 -13.13
CA ALA A 217 7.39 21.85 -13.56
C ALA A 217 5.90 21.53 -13.75
N ILE A 218 5.05 22.18 -12.97
CA ILE A 218 3.58 22.09 -13.06
C ILE A 218 3.03 23.37 -13.70
N ASP A 219 2.15 23.21 -14.67
CA ASP A 219 1.41 24.28 -15.36
C ASP A 219 0.03 24.45 -14.70
N GLU A 220 -0.74 23.37 -14.67
CA GLU A 220 -2.17 23.42 -14.38
C GLU A 220 -2.61 22.19 -13.59
N ILE A 221 -3.53 22.39 -12.65
CA ILE A 221 -4.22 21.30 -11.94
C ILE A 221 -5.72 21.52 -12.05
N THR A 222 -6.43 20.51 -12.55
CA THR A 222 -7.89 20.53 -12.75
C THR A 222 -8.56 19.45 -11.90
N LEU A 223 -9.60 19.81 -11.17
CA LEU A 223 -10.48 18.88 -10.47
C LEU A 223 -11.85 18.88 -11.13
N LYS A 224 -12.30 17.70 -11.56
CA LYS A 224 -13.54 17.51 -12.32
C LYS A 224 -14.51 16.60 -11.59
N GLU A 225 -15.79 16.95 -11.60
CA GLU A 225 -16.86 16.05 -11.16
C GLU A 225 -17.36 15.23 -12.35
N VAL A 226 -17.28 13.91 -12.25
CA VAL A 226 -17.41 13.01 -13.42
C VAL A 226 -18.83 13.00 -14.00
N ILE A 227 -19.88 13.17 -13.19
CA ILE A 227 -21.26 13.04 -13.68
C ILE A 227 -21.72 14.30 -14.41
N ASN A 228 -21.50 15.48 -13.83
CA ASN A 228 -21.98 16.77 -14.36
C ASN A 228 -20.92 17.48 -15.21
N GLN A 229 -19.68 16.98 -15.22
CA GLN A 229 -18.56 17.54 -15.99
C GLN A 229 -18.24 19.00 -15.59
N GLU A 230 -18.54 19.38 -14.34
CA GLU A 230 -18.12 20.65 -13.76
C GLU A 230 -16.65 20.58 -13.36
N GLU A 231 -15.88 21.62 -13.65
CA GLU A 231 -14.42 21.64 -13.48
C GLU A 231 -13.99 22.85 -12.63
N LEU A 232 -13.07 22.62 -11.72
CA LEU A 232 -12.31 23.62 -11.00
C LEU A 232 -10.87 23.56 -11.48
N ASN A 233 -10.24 24.72 -11.66
CA ASN A 233 -8.93 24.82 -12.27
C ASN A 233 -8.03 25.73 -11.46
N ILE A 234 -6.75 25.36 -11.35
CA ILE A 234 -5.70 26.15 -10.73
C ILE A 234 -4.58 26.33 -11.76
N ASP A 235 -4.34 27.58 -12.18
CA ASP A 235 -3.15 27.97 -12.94
C ASP A 235 -2.01 28.16 -11.93
N ILE A 236 -1.10 27.19 -11.87
CA ILE A 236 -0.04 27.13 -10.84
C ILE A 236 0.95 28.29 -10.99
N GLY A 237 1.20 28.72 -12.23
CA GLY A 237 2.02 29.87 -12.51
C GLY A 237 1.27 31.20 -12.42
N GLY A 238 -0.05 31.21 -12.37
CA GLY A 238 -0.91 32.39 -12.44
C GLY A 238 -0.69 33.42 -11.32
N ALA A 239 -1.01 34.71 -11.59
CA ALA A 239 -0.93 35.77 -10.57
C ALA A 239 -2.17 35.82 -9.64
N SER A 240 -3.29 35.19 -10.05
CA SER A 240 -4.57 35.21 -9.33
C SER A 240 -4.74 34.08 -8.33
N ASP A 241 -3.91 33.03 -8.42
CA ASP A 241 -4.22 31.73 -7.85
C ASP A 241 -3.32 31.36 -6.65
N GLU A 242 -2.55 32.32 -6.11
CA GLU A 242 -1.78 32.18 -4.85
C GLU A 242 -2.67 31.83 -3.64
N VAL A 243 -3.99 31.96 -3.75
CA VAL A 243 -4.96 31.58 -2.71
C VAL A 243 -5.18 30.07 -2.63
N PHE A 244 -4.91 29.34 -3.72
CA PHE A 244 -5.17 27.89 -3.84
C PHE A 244 -3.93 27.02 -3.65
N ILE A 245 -2.74 27.60 -3.70
CA ILE A 245 -1.48 26.92 -3.44
C ILE A 245 -0.91 27.36 -2.09
N SER A 246 -0.30 26.44 -1.35
CA SER A 246 0.36 26.73 -0.08
C SER A 246 1.61 25.84 0.09
N GLY A 247 2.30 25.98 1.23
CA GLY A 247 3.58 25.30 1.45
C GLY A 247 4.72 25.96 0.67
N VAL A 248 5.70 25.17 0.26
CA VAL A 248 6.86 25.67 -0.49
C VAL A 248 6.70 25.31 -1.95
N TRP A 249 6.80 26.31 -2.82
CA TRP A 249 6.78 26.16 -4.28
C TRP A 249 7.96 26.92 -4.88
N GLY A 250 8.42 26.47 -6.03
CA GLY A 250 9.39 27.20 -6.83
C GLY A 250 8.90 28.60 -7.22
N ASN A 251 9.84 29.42 -7.67
CA ASN A 251 9.51 30.72 -8.25
C ASN A 251 8.64 30.53 -9.50
N ARG A 252 7.85 31.55 -9.82
CA ARG A 252 7.12 31.58 -11.09
C ARG A 252 8.12 31.62 -12.25
N GLU A 253 7.93 30.72 -13.20
CA GLU A 253 8.73 30.61 -14.42
C GLU A 253 7.79 30.61 -15.65
N GLU A 254 8.33 30.92 -16.82
CA GLU A 254 7.64 30.78 -18.10
C GLU A 254 8.38 29.73 -18.94
N MET A 255 7.66 28.74 -19.44
CA MET A 255 8.22 27.63 -20.22
C MET A 255 7.25 27.26 -21.34
N ASP A 256 7.73 27.24 -22.59
CA ASP A 256 6.92 27.00 -23.80
C ASP A 256 5.64 27.84 -23.90
N GLY A 257 5.68 29.08 -23.40
CA GLY A 257 4.53 29.99 -23.38
C GLY A 257 3.48 29.67 -22.32
N ARG A 258 3.79 28.75 -21.39
CA ARG A 258 2.98 28.42 -20.21
C ARG A 258 3.59 29.02 -18.96
N SER A 259 2.75 29.35 -17.99
CA SER A 259 3.19 29.89 -16.70
C SER A 259 3.27 28.73 -15.72
N ILE A 260 4.45 28.48 -15.15
CA ILE A 260 4.69 27.29 -14.34
C ILE A 260 5.21 27.64 -12.95
N ARG A 261 5.17 26.65 -12.05
CA ARG A 261 6.07 26.58 -10.89
C ARG A 261 6.63 25.18 -10.76
N ARG A 262 7.84 25.09 -10.22
CA ARG A 262 8.47 23.81 -9.91
C ARG A 262 8.06 23.33 -8.52
N LEU A 263 7.89 22.02 -8.38
CA LEU A 263 7.68 21.39 -7.09
C LEU A 263 8.87 21.66 -6.15
N SER A 264 8.58 21.68 -4.86
CA SER A 264 9.59 21.66 -3.81
C SER A 264 9.04 20.88 -2.61
N ASN A 265 9.87 20.69 -1.58
CA ASN A 265 9.45 19.95 -0.39
C ASN A 265 8.18 20.58 0.22
N LYS A 266 7.08 19.81 0.24
CA LYS A 266 5.75 20.23 0.72
C LYS A 266 5.03 21.25 -0.18
N SER A 267 5.08 21.06 -1.49
CA SER A 267 4.15 21.73 -2.41
C SER A 267 2.71 21.25 -2.17
N VAL A 268 1.83 22.17 -1.74
CA VAL A 268 0.43 21.88 -1.38
C VAL A 268 -0.51 22.69 -2.28
N PHE A 269 -1.64 22.09 -2.65
CA PHE A 269 -2.74 22.76 -3.36
C PHE A 269 -4.10 22.40 -2.75
N ARG A 270 -5.09 23.29 -2.90
CA ARG A 270 -6.41 23.16 -2.28
C ARG A 270 -7.52 23.58 -3.24
N PHE A 271 -8.61 22.82 -3.23
CA PHE A 271 -9.86 23.14 -3.89
C PHE A 271 -10.95 23.46 -2.86
N THR A 272 -11.73 24.51 -3.12
CA THR A 272 -13.01 24.76 -2.43
C THR A 272 -14.14 24.33 -3.35
N LEU A 273 -14.83 23.25 -2.98
CA LEU A 273 -15.87 22.66 -3.81
C LEU A 273 -17.16 23.51 -3.77
N PRO A 274 -17.87 23.66 -4.92
CA PRO A 274 -19.19 24.26 -4.96
C PRO A 274 -20.19 23.53 -4.06
N GLU A 275 -21.14 24.27 -3.47
CA GLU A 275 -22.19 23.66 -2.64
C GLU A 275 -23.04 22.64 -3.43
N THR A 276 -23.17 22.82 -4.75
CA THR A 276 -23.85 21.90 -5.66
C THR A 276 -23.24 20.50 -5.70
N TRP A 277 -21.96 20.34 -5.38
CA TRP A 277 -21.28 19.04 -5.35
C TRP A 277 -21.59 18.30 -4.04
N ASN A 278 -21.73 19.02 -2.93
CA ASN A 278 -22.06 18.45 -1.62
C ASN A 278 -23.52 17.94 -1.54
N ASP A 279 -24.39 18.48 -2.40
CA ASP A 279 -25.80 18.10 -2.46
C ASP A 279 -26.09 16.89 -3.36
N LYS A 280 -25.11 16.39 -4.11
CA LYS A 280 -25.26 15.24 -5.01
C LYS A 280 -24.48 14.03 -4.49
N LYS A 281 -24.83 12.83 -4.98
CA LYS A 281 -23.99 11.65 -4.82
C LYS A 281 -22.78 11.85 -5.73
N VAL A 282 -21.67 12.31 -5.17
CA VAL A 282 -20.39 12.35 -5.86
C VAL A 282 -19.74 11.00 -5.62
N GLU A 283 -19.86 10.13 -6.63
CA GLU A 283 -19.23 8.80 -6.61
C GLU A 283 -17.72 8.93 -6.85
N GLU A 284 -17.33 9.86 -7.72
CA GLU A 284 -15.94 10.02 -8.14
C GLU A 284 -15.65 11.44 -8.62
N LEU A 285 -14.43 11.91 -8.32
CA LEU A 285 -13.83 13.11 -8.91
C LEU A 285 -12.61 12.69 -9.73
N GLU A 286 -12.29 13.43 -10.78
CA GLU A 286 -11.09 13.23 -11.59
C GLU A 286 -10.14 14.40 -11.35
N LEU A 287 -8.93 14.12 -10.86
CA LEU A 287 -7.88 15.11 -10.66
C LEU A 287 -6.86 14.97 -11.81
N GLU A 288 -6.77 15.98 -12.67
CA GLU A 288 -5.83 16.05 -13.79
C GLU A 288 -4.68 17.00 -13.45
N ILE A 289 -3.45 16.54 -13.63
CA ILE A 289 -2.23 17.32 -13.37
C ILE A 289 -1.43 17.41 -14.66
N LYS A 290 -1.19 18.64 -15.13
CA LYS A 290 -0.39 18.93 -16.31
C LYS A 290 1.00 19.38 -15.91
N TYR A 291 1.99 18.63 -16.36
CA TYR A 291 3.40 18.85 -16.01
C TYR A 291 4.31 18.63 -17.20
N TYR A 292 5.53 19.13 -17.08
CA TYR A 292 6.58 18.86 -18.05
C TYR A 292 7.49 17.74 -17.54
N ASP A 293 7.53 16.65 -18.29
CA ASP A 293 8.20 15.39 -17.93
C ASP A 293 9.71 15.46 -18.21
N ASP A 294 10.44 16.32 -17.48
CA ASP A 294 11.86 16.65 -17.75
C ASP A 294 12.82 15.51 -17.38
N GLU A 295 12.75 15.06 -16.12
CA GLU A 295 13.59 14.00 -15.55
C GLU A 295 12.72 12.97 -14.85
N ALA A 296 13.04 11.68 -15.03
CA ALA A 296 12.33 10.60 -14.36
C ALA A 296 12.39 10.77 -12.84
N ALA A 297 11.25 10.66 -12.16
CA ALA A 297 11.14 10.92 -10.74
C ALA A 297 10.01 10.10 -10.09
N ASN A 298 10.08 9.94 -8.76
CA ASN A 298 8.96 9.38 -8.01
C ASN A 298 8.16 10.53 -7.38
N ILE A 299 6.92 10.69 -7.80
CA ILE A 299 6.00 11.68 -7.24
C ILE A 299 4.66 11.01 -6.95
N GLU A 300 4.22 11.13 -5.71
CA GLU A 300 2.92 10.67 -5.23
C GLU A 300 2.09 11.88 -4.77
N VAL A 301 0.81 11.90 -5.13
CA VAL A 301 -0.18 12.84 -4.64
C VAL A 301 -0.87 12.24 -3.43
N ARG A 302 -0.88 13.00 -2.34
CA ARG A 302 -1.58 12.64 -1.09
C ARG A 302 -2.70 13.63 -0.80
N ILE A 303 -3.68 13.18 -0.01
CA ILE A 303 -4.79 14.00 0.44
C ILE A 303 -4.70 14.24 1.95
N GLN A 304 -5.13 15.42 2.41
CA GLN A 304 -5.13 15.78 3.82
C GLN A 304 -5.93 14.77 4.65
N SER A 305 -5.33 14.35 5.76
CA SER A 305 -5.87 13.34 6.66
C SER A 305 -5.72 13.78 8.11
N GLU A 306 -6.72 13.47 8.93
CA GLU A 306 -6.73 13.80 10.36
C GLU A 306 -6.26 12.61 11.21
N THR A 307 -6.13 11.44 10.60
CA THR A 307 -5.77 10.17 11.26
C THR A 307 -4.27 9.86 11.17
N THR A 308 -3.58 10.43 10.18
CA THR A 308 -2.13 10.25 9.96
C THR A 308 -1.28 11.22 10.77
N LYS A 309 -0.06 10.82 11.15
CA LYS A 309 0.87 11.63 11.97
C LYS A 309 1.42 12.85 11.21
N ASP A 310 1.61 12.73 9.90
CA ASP A 310 2.13 13.78 9.01
C ASP A 310 1.01 14.65 8.40
N GLY A 311 -0.26 14.33 8.67
CA GLY A 311 -1.44 15.09 8.23
C GLY A 311 -1.88 14.80 6.80
N TYR A 312 -1.29 13.81 6.13
CA TYR A 312 -1.62 13.42 4.76
C TYR A 312 -1.57 11.90 4.61
N ARG A 313 -2.50 11.35 3.81
CA ARG A 313 -2.48 9.93 3.45
C ARG A 313 -2.37 9.73 1.95
N ALA A 314 -1.80 8.59 1.56
CA ALA A 314 -1.79 8.17 0.16
C ALA A 314 -3.21 8.02 -0.38
N LEU A 315 -3.40 8.43 -1.63
CA LEU A 315 -4.53 8.04 -2.44
C LEU A 315 -4.24 6.65 -3.03
N ARG A 316 -5.27 5.87 -3.31
CA ARG A 316 -5.09 4.53 -3.88
C ARG A 316 -4.31 4.55 -5.20
N ASP A 317 -4.56 5.55 -6.02
CA ASP A 317 -4.00 5.68 -7.37
C ASP A 317 -3.05 6.88 -7.48
N GLY A 318 -2.57 7.44 -6.36
CA GLY A 318 -1.91 8.74 -6.30
C GLY A 318 -0.55 8.87 -6.99
N ASP A 319 0.02 7.79 -7.53
CA ASP A 319 1.32 7.81 -8.19
C ASP A 319 1.23 8.50 -9.57
N LEU A 320 2.14 9.45 -9.83
CA LEU A 320 2.33 10.05 -11.15
C LEU A 320 3.36 9.26 -11.95
N LEU A 321 3.14 9.12 -13.26
CA LEU A 321 4.11 8.54 -14.18
C LEU A 321 5.07 9.59 -14.73
N ILE A 322 6.26 9.74 -14.15
CA ILE A 322 7.29 10.67 -14.63
C ILE A 322 8.45 9.86 -15.25
N ARG A 323 8.67 10.03 -16.55
CA ARG A 323 9.60 9.20 -17.35
C ARG A 323 10.84 9.95 -17.82
N GLY A 324 10.82 11.28 -17.79
CA GLY A 324 11.88 12.13 -18.33
C GLY A 324 11.93 12.16 -19.86
N LEU A 325 10.76 12.28 -20.52
CA LEU A 325 10.68 12.34 -21.99
C LEU A 325 10.97 13.73 -22.59
N GLY A 326 11.00 14.78 -21.77
CA GLY A 326 11.17 16.17 -22.20
C GLY A 326 9.98 16.72 -22.99
N ASP A 327 8.75 16.39 -22.59
CA ASP A 327 7.52 16.89 -23.21
C ASP A 327 6.43 17.17 -22.15
N TRP A 328 5.39 17.90 -22.56
CA TRP A 328 4.21 18.17 -21.74
C TRP A 328 3.33 16.92 -21.64
N TYR A 329 3.01 16.56 -20.41
CA TYR A 329 2.14 15.43 -20.10
C TYR A 329 0.94 15.85 -19.25
N SER A 330 -0.13 15.06 -19.34
CA SER A 330 -1.29 15.19 -18.46
C SER A 330 -1.58 13.84 -17.84
N TRP A 331 -1.64 13.79 -16.50
CA TRP A 331 -1.93 12.57 -15.76
C TRP A 331 -3.20 12.74 -14.94
N LYS A 332 -4.10 11.78 -15.04
CA LYS A 332 -5.38 11.78 -14.33
C LYS A 332 -5.37 10.80 -13.16
N LEU A 333 -5.97 11.22 -12.06
CA LEU A 333 -6.11 10.44 -10.83
C LEU A 333 -7.60 10.36 -10.48
N PRO A 334 -8.17 9.15 -10.31
CA PRO A 334 -9.50 9.02 -9.77
C PRO A 334 -9.45 9.27 -8.25
N ILE A 335 -10.29 10.18 -7.77
CA ILE A 335 -10.49 10.46 -6.35
C ILE A 335 -11.88 9.93 -5.98
N ARG A 336 -11.92 8.79 -5.30
CA ARG A 336 -13.21 8.17 -4.94
C ARG A 336 -13.92 9.01 -3.91
N GLY A 337 -15.26 9.00 -3.92
CA GLY A 337 -16.07 9.67 -2.91
C GLY A 337 -15.78 9.19 -1.47
N ALA A 338 -15.23 7.98 -1.31
CA ALA A 338 -14.69 7.47 -0.05
C ALA A 338 -13.47 8.27 0.44
N GLU A 339 -12.56 8.62 -0.48
CA GLU A 339 -11.29 9.30 -0.20
C GLU A 339 -11.47 10.81 0.02
N ALA A 340 -12.51 11.43 -0.53
CA ALA A 340 -12.76 12.87 -0.40
C ALA A 340 -13.62 13.24 0.85
N GLY A 341 -13.95 12.28 1.72
CA GLY A 341 -14.88 12.46 2.84
C GLY A 341 -14.25 12.89 4.17
N GLU A 342 -15.10 13.19 5.17
CA GLU A 342 -14.68 13.34 6.57
C GLU A 342 -14.24 11.98 7.13
N GLU A 343 -13.01 11.85 7.60
CA GLU A 343 -12.48 10.58 8.13
C GLU A 343 -13.10 10.28 9.50
N MET A 344 -13.32 8.99 9.79
CA MET A 344 -13.55 8.56 11.16
C MET A 344 -12.26 8.60 11.96
N ASN A 345 -12.31 9.18 13.15
CA ASN A 345 -11.22 9.05 14.11
C ASN A 345 -11.19 7.66 14.78
N ASP A 346 -10.13 7.37 15.53
CA ASP A 346 -9.92 6.08 16.23
C ASP A 346 -11.15 5.66 17.07
N GLN A 347 -11.74 6.59 17.81
CA GLN A 347 -12.90 6.32 18.67
C GLN A 347 -14.16 5.98 17.85
N GLN A 348 -14.36 6.65 16.72
CA GLN A 348 -15.46 6.38 15.81
C GLN A 348 -15.30 5.02 15.10
N LEU A 349 -14.07 4.66 14.69
CA LEU A 349 -13.77 3.35 14.11
C LEU A 349 -14.01 2.22 15.13
N LYS A 350 -13.53 2.37 16.37
CA LYS A 350 -13.81 1.40 17.46
C LYS A 350 -15.31 1.22 17.69
N THR A 351 -16.06 2.33 17.68
CA THR A 351 -17.52 2.29 17.79
C THR A 351 -18.14 1.54 16.61
N ALA A 352 -17.68 1.80 15.39
CA ALA A 352 -18.13 1.14 14.16
C ALA A 352 -17.91 -0.38 14.23
N SER A 353 -16.72 -0.82 14.64
CA SER A 353 -16.39 -2.24 14.79
C SER A 353 -17.34 -2.93 15.77
N VAL A 354 -17.51 -2.38 16.98
CA VAL A 354 -18.40 -2.96 18.01
C VAL A 354 -19.85 -3.01 17.53
N LEU A 355 -20.35 -1.96 16.88
CA LEU A 355 -21.70 -1.95 16.35
C LEU A 355 -21.91 -3.00 15.24
N LEU A 356 -20.91 -3.20 14.39
CA LEU A 356 -20.97 -4.24 13.36
C LEU A 356 -20.91 -5.65 13.96
N GLN A 357 -20.06 -5.90 14.96
CA GLN A 357 -20.05 -7.18 15.69
C GLN A 357 -21.42 -7.47 16.31
N LEU A 358 -22.02 -6.49 16.99
CA LEU A 358 -23.38 -6.60 17.53
C LEU A 358 -24.42 -6.87 16.43
N SER A 359 -24.32 -6.18 15.29
CA SER A 359 -25.22 -6.40 14.17
C SER A 359 -25.09 -7.82 13.58
N ALA A 360 -23.86 -8.35 13.49
CA ALA A 360 -23.59 -9.70 13.04
C ALA A 360 -24.24 -10.73 13.97
N GLU A 361 -24.13 -10.55 15.28
CA GLU A 361 -24.76 -11.44 16.26
C GLU A 361 -26.28 -11.39 16.21
N VAL A 362 -26.83 -10.18 16.11
CA VAL A 362 -28.28 -9.91 16.16
C VAL A 362 -28.98 -10.38 14.90
N PHE A 363 -28.40 -10.12 13.73
CA PHE A 363 -29.02 -10.40 12.42
C PHE A 363 -28.48 -11.66 11.73
N LYS A 364 -27.41 -12.27 12.27
CA LYS A 364 -26.69 -13.41 11.66
C LYS A 364 -26.08 -13.04 10.30
N GLU A 365 -25.60 -11.82 10.18
CA GLU A 365 -25.01 -11.28 8.94
C GLU A 365 -23.48 -11.46 8.92
N VAL A 366 -23.01 -12.42 8.11
CA VAL A 366 -21.57 -12.76 8.01
C VAL A 366 -20.74 -11.58 7.51
N LYS A 367 -21.27 -10.78 6.57
CA LYS A 367 -20.57 -9.59 6.05
C LYS A 367 -20.30 -8.55 7.14
N ALA A 368 -21.18 -8.41 8.13
CA ALA A 368 -20.95 -7.49 9.25
C ALA A 368 -19.75 -7.94 10.11
N GLU A 369 -19.62 -9.24 10.37
CA GLU A 369 -18.47 -9.80 11.09
C GLU A 369 -17.15 -9.63 10.31
N LYS A 370 -17.18 -9.80 8.98
CA LYS A 370 -16.00 -9.54 8.14
C LYS A 370 -15.61 -8.06 8.19
N TRP A 371 -16.57 -7.14 8.02
CA TRP A 371 -16.29 -5.71 8.08
C TRP A 371 -15.80 -5.24 9.45
N SER A 372 -16.28 -5.81 10.56
CA SER A 372 -15.73 -5.44 11.87
C SER A 372 -14.24 -5.74 11.99
N LYS A 373 -13.77 -6.89 11.47
CA LYS A 373 -12.33 -7.25 11.48
C LYS A 373 -11.49 -6.30 10.62
N VAL A 374 -12.02 -5.91 9.45
CA VAL A 374 -11.38 -4.91 8.59
C VAL A 374 -11.25 -3.55 9.33
N ILE A 375 -12.30 -3.13 10.04
CA ILE A 375 -12.28 -1.88 10.83
C ILE A 375 -11.34 -1.98 12.02
N ASP A 376 -11.25 -3.14 12.68
CA ASP A 376 -10.25 -3.39 13.72
C ASP A 376 -8.83 -3.23 13.14
N GLY A 377 -8.60 -3.70 11.92
CA GLY A 377 -7.39 -3.44 11.15
C GLY A 377 -7.08 -1.95 10.96
N TYR A 378 -8.09 -1.15 10.60
CA TYR A 378 -7.93 0.31 10.48
C TYR A 378 -7.62 0.99 11.80
N CYS A 379 -8.20 0.51 12.91
CA CYS A 379 -7.83 0.99 14.24
C CYS A 379 -6.36 0.70 14.52
N SER A 380 -5.89 -0.51 14.24
CA SER A 380 -4.50 -0.95 14.47
C SER A 380 -3.47 -0.21 13.62
N LEU A 381 -3.83 0.25 12.41
CA LEU A 381 -2.94 1.06 11.57
C LEU A 381 -2.53 2.37 12.26
N TRP A 382 -3.47 3.04 12.92
CA TRP A 382 -3.28 4.39 13.45
C TRP A 382 -3.12 4.44 14.97
N SER A 383 -3.50 3.37 15.68
CA SER A 383 -3.37 3.30 17.14
C SER A 383 -1.90 3.30 17.58
N GLN A 384 -1.58 4.12 18.59
CA GLN A 384 -0.21 4.29 19.08
C GLN A 384 0.15 3.39 20.28
N LYS A 385 -0.75 2.48 20.72
CA LYS A 385 -0.70 1.98 22.11
C LYS A 385 -0.68 0.47 22.31
N GLU A 386 -1.05 -0.36 21.34
CA GLU A 386 -1.06 -1.81 21.54
C GLU A 386 0.21 -2.45 21.02
N LEU A 387 0.93 -3.14 21.92
CA LEU A 387 2.05 -3.97 21.53
C LEU A 387 1.51 -5.19 20.76
N PRO A 388 2.14 -5.58 19.64
CA PRO A 388 1.68 -6.71 18.86
C PRO A 388 1.85 -8.02 19.64
N ASN A 389 0.97 -8.97 19.38
CA ASN A 389 1.04 -10.32 19.93
C ASN A 389 2.03 -11.17 19.11
N VAL A 390 3.28 -11.29 19.59
CA VAL A 390 4.31 -12.06 18.90
C VAL A 390 4.00 -13.56 18.97
N ILE A 391 3.81 -14.17 17.81
CA ILE A 391 3.54 -15.60 17.62
C ILE A 391 4.74 -16.32 17.00
N LYS A 392 4.80 -17.63 17.21
CA LYS A 392 5.87 -18.47 16.65
C LYS A 392 5.53 -18.87 15.21
N ALA A 393 6.39 -18.50 14.27
CA ALA A 393 6.30 -18.94 12.88
C ALA A 393 7.02 -20.28 12.64
N GLN A 394 6.67 -20.96 11.55
CA GLN A 394 7.40 -22.11 11.03
C GLN A 394 7.57 -21.96 9.51
N PRO A 395 8.71 -22.41 8.93
CA PRO A 395 8.90 -22.40 7.49
C PRO A 395 7.79 -23.19 6.78
N VAL A 396 7.34 -22.67 5.64
CA VAL A 396 6.34 -23.35 4.81
C VAL A 396 6.99 -24.47 4.01
N VAL A 397 6.35 -25.63 4.01
CA VAL A 397 6.74 -26.75 3.15
C VAL A 397 5.90 -26.67 1.88
N TYR A 398 6.54 -26.32 0.77
CA TYR A 398 5.86 -26.22 -0.52
C TYR A 398 5.56 -27.62 -1.08
N PRO A 399 4.39 -27.81 -1.73
CA PRO A 399 4.07 -29.05 -2.43
C PRO A 399 4.99 -29.25 -3.65
N THR A 400 5.08 -30.49 -4.13
CA THR A 400 5.65 -30.78 -5.45
C THR A 400 4.88 -29.99 -6.49
N GLN A 401 5.58 -29.13 -7.23
CA GLN A 401 5.00 -28.23 -8.22
C GLN A 401 4.56 -29.01 -9.46
N THR A 402 3.39 -28.69 -10.01
CA THR A 402 2.86 -29.29 -11.23
C THR A 402 3.44 -28.58 -12.46
N THR A 403 4.75 -28.69 -12.64
CA THR A 403 5.46 -28.02 -13.74
C THR A 403 5.22 -28.76 -15.06
N PRO A 404 4.74 -28.09 -16.12
CA PRO A 404 4.76 -28.64 -17.46
C PRO A 404 6.18 -28.99 -17.92
N LEU A 405 6.35 -30.20 -18.44
CA LEU A 405 7.58 -30.67 -19.07
C LEU A 405 7.41 -30.59 -20.61
N ALA A 406 7.59 -31.73 -21.26
CA ALA A 406 7.46 -31.96 -22.69
C ALA A 406 6.05 -32.43 -23.10
N PHE A 407 5.77 -32.46 -24.40
CA PHE A 407 4.48 -32.87 -24.95
C PHE A 407 4.57 -34.23 -25.65
N GLN A 408 3.51 -35.03 -25.56
CA GLN A 408 3.39 -36.32 -26.22
C GLN A 408 2.16 -36.33 -27.14
N ILE A 409 2.15 -37.21 -28.15
CA ILE A 409 0.99 -37.38 -29.04
C ILE A 409 0.30 -38.70 -28.71
N LYS A 410 -0.90 -38.59 -28.15
CA LYS A 410 -1.74 -39.74 -27.78
C LYS A 410 -3.03 -39.71 -28.60
N ASP A 411 -3.28 -40.75 -29.38
CA ASP A 411 -4.51 -40.90 -30.17
C ASP A 411 -4.82 -39.71 -31.12
N GLY A 412 -3.77 -39.06 -31.64
CA GLY A 412 -3.89 -37.87 -32.51
C GLY A 412 -4.21 -36.57 -31.77
N LEU A 413 -4.07 -36.57 -30.44
CA LEU A 413 -4.21 -35.42 -29.57
C LEU A 413 -2.87 -35.07 -28.93
N LEU A 414 -2.61 -33.78 -28.79
CA LEU A 414 -1.47 -33.26 -28.05
C LEU A 414 -1.75 -33.34 -26.54
N ALA A 415 -0.87 -34.02 -25.81
CA ALA A 415 -0.94 -34.20 -24.37
C ALA A 415 0.31 -33.62 -23.71
N GLN A 416 0.19 -33.13 -22.48
CA GLN A 416 1.28 -32.48 -21.76
C GLN A 416 1.77 -33.39 -20.65
N ARG A 417 3.08 -33.62 -20.58
CA ARG A 417 3.69 -34.34 -19.46
C ARG A 417 4.04 -33.37 -18.35
N LEU A 418 3.85 -33.80 -17.11
CA LEU A 418 4.06 -32.97 -15.92
C LEU A 418 5.24 -33.51 -15.11
N ALA A 419 5.83 -32.66 -14.27
CA ALA A 419 6.80 -33.07 -13.28
C ALA A 419 6.13 -33.97 -12.22
N GLY A 420 6.85 -35.02 -11.80
CA GLY A 420 6.51 -35.89 -10.68
C GLY A 420 7.52 -35.74 -9.54
N GLU A 421 7.32 -36.48 -8.45
CA GLU A 421 8.20 -36.43 -7.26
C GLU A 421 9.66 -36.84 -7.56
N GLU A 422 9.86 -37.69 -8.56
CA GLU A 422 11.18 -38.16 -8.99
C GLU A 422 11.77 -37.32 -10.13
N THR A 423 11.05 -36.29 -10.60
CA THR A 423 11.52 -35.41 -11.68
C THR A 423 12.57 -34.44 -11.16
N ILE A 424 13.74 -34.43 -11.79
CA ILE A 424 14.85 -33.53 -11.47
C ILE A 424 14.76 -32.31 -12.40
N MET A 425 14.59 -31.14 -11.79
CA MET A 425 14.64 -29.85 -12.47
C MET A 425 15.99 -29.18 -12.20
N ILE A 426 16.75 -28.90 -13.25
CA ILE A 426 18.01 -28.14 -13.20
C ILE A 426 17.70 -26.73 -13.71
N ASN A 427 17.77 -25.73 -12.83
CA ASN A 427 17.41 -24.34 -13.15
C ASN A 427 16.01 -24.20 -13.78
N GLY A 428 15.04 -24.99 -13.31
CA GLY A 428 13.67 -24.97 -13.83
C GLY A 428 13.46 -25.73 -15.15
N ILE A 429 14.48 -26.41 -15.67
CA ILE A 429 14.42 -27.23 -16.89
C ILE A 429 14.58 -28.70 -16.48
N TRP A 430 13.75 -29.59 -17.02
CA TRP A 430 13.86 -31.02 -16.78
C TRP A 430 15.19 -31.56 -17.32
N ASP A 431 15.84 -32.47 -16.58
CA ASP A 431 17.12 -33.07 -17.01
C ASP A 431 17.01 -34.03 -18.22
N GLY A 432 15.79 -34.30 -18.70
CA GLY A 432 15.50 -35.20 -19.82
C GLY A 432 15.60 -36.69 -19.52
N LYS A 433 16.01 -37.05 -18.30
CA LYS A 433 16.44 -38.42 -17.94
C LYS A 433 15.73 -38.95 -16.71
N SER A 434 15.50 -38.11 -15.71
CA SER A 434 14.74 -38.47 -14.52
C SER A 434 13.30 -38.83 -14.90
N PRO A 435 12.63 -39.73 -14.15
CA PRO A 435 11.23 -40.07 -14.42
C PRO A 435 10.34 -38.82 -14.49
N ALA A 436 9.54 -38.75 -15.55
CA ALA A 436 8.48 -37.76 -15.71
C ALA A 436 7.19 -38.23 -15.01
N GLY A 437 6.36 -37.27 -14.58
CA GLY A 437 5.11 -37.50 -13.85
C GLY A 437 3.94 -37.92 -14.74
N GLU A 438 2.72 -37.46 -14.43
CA GLU A 438 1.49 -37.86 -15.14
C GLU A 438 1.39 -37.22 -16.54
N LEU A 439 0.78 -37.95 -17.50
CA LEU A 439 0.41 -37.41 -18.81
C LEU A 439 -1.00 -36.79 -18.76
N ALA A 440 -1.07 -35.47 -18.87
CA ALA A 440 -2.30 -34.71 -18.77
C ALA A 440 -2.92 -34.42 -20.15
N MET A 441 -4.22 -34.69 -20.27
CA MET A 441 -5.05 -34.21 -21.39
C MET A 441 -5.60 -32.82 -21.04
N SER A 442 -4.72 -31.81 -21.08
CA SER A 442 -5.07 -30.44 -20.71
C SER A 442 -6.09 -29.82 -21.68
N PRO A 443 -7.27 -29.35 -21.21
CA PRO A 443 -8.26 -28.71 -22.09
C PRO A 443 -7.69 -27.50 -22.87
N TYR A 444 -6.76 -26.75 -22.27
CA TYR A 444 -6.04 -25.66 -22.94
C TYR A 444 -5.22 -26.15 -24.15
N VAL A 445 -4.44 -27.23 -23.96
CA VAL A 445 -3.59 -27.78 -25.02
C VAL A 445 -4.45 -28.34 -26.16
N ILE A 446 -5.55 -29.02 -25.83
CA ILE A 446 -6.50 -29.52 -26.83
C ILE A 446 -7.18 -28.37 -27.58
N ALA A 447 -7.60 -27.31 -26.88
CA ALA A 447 -8.16 -26.13 -27.53
C ALA A 447 -7.16 -25.45 -28.48
N SER A 448 -5.88 -25.38 -28.09
CA SER A 448 -4.80 -24.85 -28.94
C SER A 448 -4.62 -25.68 -30.22
N GLN A 449 -4.69 -27.01 -30.14
CA GLN A 449 -4.74 -27.88 -31.32
C GLN A 449 -5.97 -27.62 -32.20
N ALA A 450 -7.16 -27.43 -31.61
CA ALA A 450 -8.40 -27.15 -32.34
C ALA A 450 -8.35 -25.81 -33.11
N ARG A 451 -7.66 -24.82 -32.57
CA ARG A 451 -7.36 -23.53 -33.24
C ARG A 451 -6.30 -23.66 -34.34
N GLY A 452 -5.51 -24.74 -34.29
CA GLY A 452 -4.32 -24.92 -35.12
C GLY A 452 -3.18 -23.98 -34.75
N MET A 453 -3.20 -23.43 -33.53
CA MET A 453 -2.08 -22.70 -32.93
C MET A 453 -1.17 -23.71 -32.23
N ILE A 454 -0.44 -24.48 -33.02
CA ILE A 454 0.69 -25.26 -32.52
C ILE A 454 1.89 -24.67 -33.23
N SER A 455 2.50 -23.64 -32.63
CA SER A 455 3.76 -23.13 -33.15
C SER A 455 4.78 -24.27 -33.18
N ASN A 456 5.76 -24.18 -34.07
CA ASN A 456 6.94 -25.06 -34.02
C ASN A 456 7.65 -24.73 -32.71
N TRP A 457 7.21 -25.32 -31.60
CA TRP A 457 7.97 -25.38 -30.36
C TRP A 457 9.30 -26.01 -30.77
N GLU A 458 10.33 -25.18 -30.84
CA GLU A 458 11.68 -25.58 -31.21
C GLU A 458 11.98 -26.85 -30.43
N SER A 459 12.35 -27.88 -31.16
CA SER A 459 12.02 -29.26 -30.82
C SER A 459 12.21 -29.58 -29.35
N VAL A 460 11.12 -30.02 -28.72
CA VAL A 460 11.09 -30.53 -27.34
C VAL A 460 12.19 -31.59 -27.09
N ASN A 461 12.70 -32.25 -28.13
CA ASN A 461 13.83 -33.18 -28.02
C ASN A 461 15.22 -32.50 -27.94
N GLU A 462 15.41 -31.32 -28.53
CA GLU A 462 16.68 -30.57 -28.49
C GLU A 462 16.82 -29.77 -27.18
N GLU A 463 15.70 -29.30 -26.60
CA GLU A 463 15.71 -28.54 -25.34
C GLU A 463 16.08 -29.39 -24.11
N PHE A 464 15.68 -30.67 -24.11
CA PHE A 464 15.79 -31.55 -22.95
C PHE A 464 16.76 -32.75 -23.13
N ASP A 465 17.56 -32.81 -24.20
CA ASP A 465 18.48 -33.95 -24.49
C ASP A 465 17.83 -35.34 -24.32
N ILE A 466 16.58 -35.48 -24.79
CA ILE A 466 15.77 -36.69 -24.56
C ILE A 466 16.31 -37.83 -25.42
N GLU A 467 16.83 -38.88 -24.77
CA GLU A 467 17.47 -40.01 -25.46
C GLU A 467 16.48 -40.99 -26.13
N THR A 468 15.20 -40.97 -25.73
CA THR A 468 14.16 -41.88 -26.22
C THR A 468 13.17 -41.19 -27.17
N ARG A 469 12.60 -41.97 -28.10
CA ARG A 469 11.56 -41.46 -29.04
C ARG A 469 10.17 -41.42 -28.43
N ASP A 470 9.96 -42.17 -27.35
CA ASP A 470 8.71 -42.28 -26.62
C ASP A 470 8.97 -42.38 -25.13
N TYR A 471 7.93 -42.12 -24.34
CA TYR A 471 7.91 -42.33 -22.90
C TYR A 471 6.60 -43.03 -22.54
N GLU A 472 6.69 -44.14 -21.80
CA GLU A 472 5.57 -45.05 -21.52
C GLU A 472 4.85 -45.56 -22.79
N GLY A 473 5.58 -45.73 -23.90
CA GLY A 473 5.01 -46.20 -25.17
C GLY A 473 4.20 -45.16 -25.93
N ILE A 474 4.22 -43.90 -25.49
CA ILE A 474 3.55 -42.78 -26.17
C ILE A 474 4.65 -41.89 -26.81
N PRO A 475 4.60 -41.61 -28.12
CA PRO A 475 5.61 -40.79 -28.78
C PRO A 475 5.69 -39.37 -28.22
N TRP A 476 6.90 -38.83 -28.06
CA TRP A 476 7.09 -37.40 -27.87
C TRP A 476 6.61 -36.61 -29.10
N ALA A 477 6.09 -35.41 -28.88
CA ALA A 477 5.64 -34.52 -29.94
C ALA A 477 6.85 -33.91 -30.65
N ASP A 478 7.09 -34.34 -31.89
CA ASP A 478 8.08 -33.74 -32.78
C ASP A 478 7.41 -32.92 -33.89
N VAL A 479 8.24 -32.21 -34.68
CA VAL A 479 7.76 -31.32 -35.75
C VAL A 479 6.90 -32.08 -36.78
N GLU A 480 7.24 -33.33 -37.11
CA GLU A 480 6.45 -34.13 -38.06
C GLU A 480 5.12 -34.61 -37.47
N GLY A 481 5.13 -35.02 -36.20
CA GLY A 481 3.97 -35.44 -35.43
C GLY A 481 2.97 -34.31 -35.27
N ILE A 482 3.46 -33.12 -34.86
CA ILE A 482 2.64 -31.91 -34.71
C ILE A 482 1.95 -31.56 -36.05
N LYS A 483 2.67 -31.62 -37.17
CA LYS A 483 2.09 -31.37 -38.51
C LYS A 483 1.00 -32.36 -38.92
N LYS A 484 0.95 -33.55 -38.32
CA LYS A 484 -0.07 -34.58 -38.59
C LYS A 484 -1.30 -34.44 -37.69
N LEU A 485 -1.24 -33.61 -36.64
CA LEU A 485 -2.38 -33.37 -35.76
C LEU A 485 -3.52 -32.70 -36.52
N LYS A 486 -4.74 -33.14 -36.22
CA LYS A 486 -5.96 -32.65 -36.88
C LYS A 486 -6.76 -31.81 -35.92
N ARG A 487 -7.31 -30.69 -36.41
CA ARG A 487 -8.20 -29.82 -35.64
C ARG A 487 -9.49 -30.55 -35.28
N GLU A 488 -10.01 -31.36 -36.21
CA GLU A 488 -11.26 -32.10 -36.04
C GLU A 488 -11.18 -33.10 -34.90
N THR A 489 -10.02 -33.76 -34.72
CA THR A 489 -9.79 -34.70 -33.62
C THR A 489 -9.85 -33.99 -32.26
N ALA A 490 -9.25 -32.80 -32.15
CA ALA A 490 -9.33 -31.99 -30.94
C ALA A 490 -10.75 -31.46 -30.69
N LEU A 491 -11.47 -31.02 -31.73
CA LEU A 491 -12.86 -30.58 -31.61
C LEU A 491 -13.79 -31.71 -31.18
N GLU A 492 -13.60 -32.93 -31.71
CA GLU A 492 -14.35 -34.12 -31.28
C GLU A 492 -14.06 -34.44 -29.81
N TRP A 493 -12.80 -34.30 -29.37
CA TRP A 493 -12.46 -34.43 -27.96
C TRP A 493 -13.21 -33.40 -27.10
N LEU A 494 -13.17 -32.12 -27.48
CA LEU A 494 -13.90 -31.06 -26.74
C LEU A 494 -15.40 -31.34 -26.70
N ASP A 495 -16.01 -31.80 -27.79
CA ASP A 495 -17.44 -32.12 -27.82
C ASP A 495 -17.82 -33.30 -26.92
N ASN A 496 -16.91 -34.27 -26.76
CA ASN A 496 -17.13 -35.46 -25.94
C ASN A 496 -16.78 -35.28 -24.45
N HIS A 497 -16.00 -34.25 -24.10
CA HIS A 497 -15.48 -34.03 -22.74
C HIS A 497 -16.06 -32.78 -22.04
N LYS A 498 -17.07 -32.15 -22.65
CA LYS A 498 -17.80 -31.05 -22.02
C LYS A 498 -18.67 -31.54 -20.87
N LYS A 499 -18.71 -30.78 -19.79
CA LYS A 499 -19.56 -31.03 -18.62
C LYS A 499 -20.60 -29.92 -18.52
N GLN A 500 -21.87 -30.30 -18.42
CA GLN A 500 -22.95 -29.33 -18.29
C GLN A 500 -22.90 -28.68 -16.90
N VAL A 501 -23.03 -27.36 -16.88
CA VAL A 501 -23.22 -26.54 -15.68
C VAL A 501 -24.47 -25.69 -15.93
N GLY A 502 -25.45 -25.80 -15.05
CA GLY A 502 -26.76 -25.19 -15.25
C GLY A 502 -27.48 -25.61 -16.55
N GLU A 503 -28.38 -24.76 -17.04
CA GLU A 503 -29.25 -25.12 -18.16
C GLU A 503 -28.54 -25.02 -19.52
N ASN A 504 -27.74 -23.96 -19.74
CA ASN A 504 -27.16 -23.63 -21.04
C ASN A 504 -25.66 -23.28 -20.98
N ALA A 505 -24.90 -23.90 -20.05
CA ALA A 505 -23.46 -23.72 -19.99
C ALA A 505 -22.68 -25.03 -19.96
N PHE A 506 -21.45 -24.96 -20.47
CA PHE A 506 -20.51 -26.08 -20.49
C PHE A 506 -19.13 -25.65 -19.99
N VAL A 507 -18.51 -26.49 -19.17
CA VAL A 507 -17.11 -26.37 -18.75
C VAL A 507 -16.29 -27.59 -19.19
N TRP A 508 -14.98 -27.43 -19.23
CA TRP A 508 -14.03 -28.51 -19.42
C TRP A 508 -13.09 -28.58 -18.22
N GLN A 509 -12.94 -29.78 -17.67
CA GLN A 509 -12.18 -30.00 -16.45
C GLN A 509 -10.85 -30.69 -16.76
N SER A 510 -9.79 -30.27 -16.06
CA SER A 510 -8.57 -31.07 -15.95
C SER A 510 -8.81 -32.20 -14.96
N ASN A 511 -8.29 -33.38 -15.27
CA ASN A 511 -8.32 -34.55 -14.39
C ASN A 511 -7.02 -34.72 -13.59
N VAL A 512 -6.11 -33.73 -13.66
CA VAL A 512 -4.81 -33.78 -12.99
C VAL A 512 -4.75 -32.72 -11.91
N ARG A 513 -4.20 -33.10 -10.74
CA ARG A 513 -3.95 -32.20 -9.61
C ARG A 513 -2.98 -31.09 -10.03
N ASN A 514 -3.31 -29.86 -9.69
CA ASN A 514 -2.44 -28.71 -9.90
C ASN A 514 -1.83 -28.26 -8.57
N ALA A 515 -0.56 -27.90 -8.59
CA ALA A 515 0.12 -27.27 -7.47
C ALA A 515 1.09 -26.23 -8.01
N TYR A 516 0.95 -24.99 -7.56
CA TYR A 516 1.87 -23.90 -7.87
C TYR A 516 2.05 -23.06 -6.61
N ASN A 517 3.27 -22.62 -6.33
CA ASN A 517 3.65 -22.03 -5.06
C ASN A 517 3.18 -22.93 -3.90
N ASP A 518 2.37 -22.42 -2.99
CA ASP A 518 1.73 -23.11 -1.87
C ASP A 518 0.25 -23.46 -2.12
N ILE A 519 -0.27 -23.19 -3.32
CA ILE A 519 -1.64 -23.50 -3.71
C ILE A 519 -1.73 -24.92 -4.26
N ILE A 520 -2.79 -25.63 -3.87
CA ILE A 520 -3.11 -26.97 -4.36
C ILE A 520 -4.56 -26.96 -4.84
N THR A 521 -4.77 -27.35 -6.09
CA THR A 521 -6.08 -27.60 -6.67
C THR A 521 -6.23 -29.08 -6.98
N GLU A 522 -7.19 -29.73 -6.33
CA GLU A 522 -7.45 -31.14 -6.54
C GLU A 522 -8.27 -31.40 -7.81
N ALA A 523 -8.00 -32.53 -8.46
CA ALA A 523 -8.77 -32.95 -9.63
C ALA A 523 -10.15 -33.52 -9.25
N PRO A 524 -11.19 -33.35 -10.10
CA PRO A 524 -11.20 -32.58 -11.33
C PRO A 524 -11.55 -31.10 -11.11
N TRP A 525 -10.94 -30.20 -11.89
CA TRP A 525 -11.16 -28.74 -11.77
C TRP A 525 -11.30 -28.05 -13.13
N ALA A 526 -12.11 -26.99 -13.18
CA ALA A 526 -12.29 -26.14 -14.36
C ALA A 526 -11.47 -24.84 -14.23
N SER A 527 -11.24 -24.16 -15.36
CA SER A 527 -10.43 -22.94 -15.41
C SER A 527 -11.01 -21.95 -16.41
N ALA A 528 -11.11 -20.68 -16.01
CA ALA A 528 -11.44 -19.58 -16.91
C ALA A 528 -10.46 -19.47 -18.07
N PHE A 529 -9.18 -19.75 -17.83
CA PHE A 529 -8.14 -19.74 -18.87
C PHE A 529 -8.35 -20.87 -19.90
N PHE A 530 -8.74 -22.07 -19.47
CA PHE A 530 -9.13 -23.14 -20.40
C PHE A 530 -10.33 -22.69 -21.23
N GLN A 531 -11.33 -22.12 -20.55
CA GLN A 531 -12.58 -21.71 -21.16
C GLN A 531 -12.37 -20.68 -22.26
N ARG A 532 -11.52 -19.67 -22.04
CA ARG A 532 -11.12 -18.68 -23.03
C ARG A 532 -10.64 -19.33 -24.32
N HIS A 533 -9.70 -20.26 -24.24
CA HIS A 533 -9.15 -20.92 -25.42
C HIS A 533 -10.15 -21.83 -26.13
N ILE A 534 -11.07 -22.44 -25.37
CA ILE A 534 -12.14 -23.28 -25.93
C ILE A 534 -13.18 -22.44 -26.67
N ILE A 535 -13.54 -21.27 -26.13
CA ILE A 535 -14.39 -20.28 -26.81
C ILE A 535 -13.77 -19.91 -28.16
N GLU A 536 -12.48 -19.53 -28.17
CA GLU A 536 -11.76 -19.19 -29.39
C GLU A 536 -11.72 -20.36 -30.38
N ALA A 537 -11.45 -21.58 -29.90
CA ALA A 537 -11.47 -22.78 -30.73
C ALA A 537 -12.83 -23.01 -31.40
N TYR A 538 -13.94 -22.81 -30.69
CA TYR A 538 -15.28 -22.96 -31.27
C TYR A 538 -15.61 -21.86 -32.27
N LEU A 539 -15.30 -20.59 -31.96
CA LEU A 539 -15.52 -19.47 -32.87
C LEU A 539 -14.73 -19.63 -34.18
N GLU A 540 -13.43 -19.93 -34.08
CA GLU A 540 -12.55 -20.13 -35.24
C GLU A 540 -12.98 -21.30 -36.13
N ASN A 541 -13.74 -22.26 -35.59
CA ASN A 541 -14.30 -23.40 -36.31
C ASN A 541 -15.80 -23.26 -36.60
N ASN A 542 -16.36 -22.03 -36.53
CA ASN A 542 -17.75 -21.71 -36.85
C ASN A 542 -18.79 -22.49 -36.01
N LYS A 543 -18.45 -22.87 -34.78
CA LYS A 543 -19.34 -23.53 -33.81
C LYS A 543 -19.87 -22.53 -32.78
N VAL A 544 -20.52 -21.48 -33.26
CA VAL A 544 -20.96 -20.32 -32.44
C VAL A 544 -21.84 -20.73 -31.26
N ASP A 545 -22.82 -21.61 -31.45
CA ASP A 545 -23.69 -22.11 -30.36
C ASP A 545 -22.89 -22.75 -29.20
N MET A 546 -21.77 -23.40 -29.50
CA MET A 546 -20.90 -23.98 -28.48
C MET A 546 -20.04 -22.92 -27.79
N ALA A 547 -19.62 -21.88 -28.51
CA ALA A 547 -18.91 -20.74 -27.94
C ALA A 547 -19.81 -19.96 -26.96
N VAL A 548 -21.09 -19.75 -27.29
CA VAL A 548 -22.08 -19.14 -26.37
C VAL A 548 -22.24 -19.97 -25.11
N LYS A 549 -22.46 -21.28 -25.24
CA LYS A 549 -22.57 -22.16 -24.06
C LYS A 549 -21.28 -22.24 -23.25
N ALA A 550 -20.13 -22.08 -23.89
CA ALA A 550 -18.88 -21.93 -23.18
C ALA A 550 -18.79 -20.57 -22.45
N GLY A 551 -19.24 -19.47 -23.06
CA GLY A 551 -19.33 -18.15 -22.42
C GLY A 551 -20.30 -18.10 -21.24
N ASN A 552 -21.45 -18.78 -21.34
CA ASN A 552 -22.41 -18.85 -20.24
C ASN A 552 -21.86 -19.54 -18.97
N ALA A 553 -20.73 -20.25 -19.06
CA ALA A 553 -20.12 -20.88 -17.89
C ALA A 553 -19.59 -19.86 -16.86
N PHE A 554 -19.28 -18.64 -17.30
CA PHE A 554 -18.88 -17.53 -16.42
C PHE A 554 -20.04 -16.99 -15.56
N LEU A 555 -21.29 -17.39 -15.83
CA LEU A 555 -22.43 -17.07 -14.97
C LEU A 555 -22.40 -17.84 -13.64
N TYR A 556 -21.78 -19.03 -13.63
CA TYR A 556 -21.86 -19.97 -12.50
C TYR A 556 -20.63 -19.86 -11.62
N SER A 557 -20.84 -19.99 -10.31
CA SER A 557 -19.75 -19.93 -9.35
C SER A 557 -18.87 -21.18 -9.39
N ILE A 558 -17.64 -21.10 -8.87
CA ILE A 558 -16.78 -22.29 -8.74
C ILE A 558 -17.43 -23.39 -7.88
N GLU A 559 -18.21 -23.02 -6.85
CA GLU A 559 -18.96 -23.96 -6.01
C GLU A 559 -20.11 -24.64 -6.77
N GLU A 560 -20.66 -23.98 -7.78
CA GLU A 560 -21.66 -24.55 -8.72
C GLU A 560 -21.00 -25.37 -9.85
N GLY A 561 -19.67 -25.45 -9.87
CA GLY A 561 -18.87 -26.10 -10.92
C GLY A 561 -18.58 -25.21 -12.12
N GLY A 562 -18.87 -23.91 -12.03
CA GLY A 562 -18.56 -22.87 -13.01
C GLY A 562 -17.14 -22.32 -12.87
N LEU A 563 -16.98 -21.03 -13.17
CA LEU A 563 -15.68 -20.38 -13.39
C LEU A 563 -15.46 -19.11 -12.57
N THR A 564 -16.46 -18.71 -11.80
CA THR A 564 -16.51 -17.38 -11.19
C THR A 564 -16.42 -17.47 -9.67
N SER A 565 -15.61 -16.62 -9.06
CA SER A 565 -15.70 -16.31 -7.64
C SER A 565 -16.42 -14.97 -7.47
N SER A 566 -17.11 -14.78 -6.35
CA SER A 566 -17.70 -13.49 -5.99
C SER A 566 -17.01 -12.99 -4.73
N TYR A 567 -16.34 -11.86 -4.84
CA TYR A 567 -15.72 -11.25 -3.69
C TYR A 567 -16.80 -10.60 -2.81
N TRP A 568 -16.73 -10.83 -1.51
CA TRP A 568 -17.83 -10.47 -0.61
C TRP A 568 -18.01 -8.95 -0.45
N LYS A 569 -16.97 -8.14 -0.77
CA LYS A 569 -17.10 -6.68 -0.84
C LYS A 569 -17.76 -6.26 -2.15
N LYS A 570 -17.24 -6.66 -3.32
CA LYS A 570 -17.79 -6.32 -4.64
C LYS A 570 -17.09 -7.11 -5.74
N GLY A 571 -17.81 -7.38 -6.84
CA GLY A 571 -17.21 -7.86 -8.08
C GLY A 571 -17.19 -9.38 -8.22
N LYS A 572 -17.28 -9.82 -9.47
CA LYS A 572 -17.05 -11.20 -9.90
C LYS A 572 -15.62 -11.31 -10.44
N TRP A 573 -14.92 -12.39 -10.11
CA TRP A 573 -13.62 -12.68 -10.68
C TRP A 573 -13.65 -13.98 -11.46
N TYR A 574 -12.90 -14.03 -12.56
CA TYR A 574 -12.85 -15.21 -13.44
C TYR A 574 -11.60 -16.00 -13.13
N GLU A 575 -11.79 -17.15 -12.51
CA GLU A 575 -10.72 -17.88 -11.84
C GLU A 575 -9.94 -18.79 -12.80
N GLU A 576 -8.62 -18.60 -12.88
CA GLU A 576 -7.75 -19.57 -13.55
C GLU A 576 -7.75 -20.91 -12.81
N VAL A 577 -7.69 -20.86 -11.48
CA VAL A 577 -7.75 -22.02 -10.59
C VAL A 577 -8.84 -21.76 -9.54
N PRO A 578 -9.68 -22.75 -9.18
CA PRO A 578 -10.83 -22.55 -8.30
C PRO A 578 -10.46 -22.46 -6.80
N GLU A 579 -9.36 -21.77 -6.49
CA GLU A 579 -8.86 -21.55 -5.11
C GLU A 579 -8.92 -20.06 -4.69
N LYS A 580 -9.66 -19.24 -5.45
CA LYS A 580 -9.84 -17.79 -5.21
C LYS A 580 -8.53 -17.01 -5.10
N THR A 581 -7.55 -17.39 -5.92
CA THR A 581 -6.22 -16.77 -5.96
C THR A 581 -6.20 -15.50 -6.78
N HIS A 582 -7.22 -15.30 -7.63
CA HIS A 582 -7.39 -14.12 -8.46
C HIS A 582 -6.20 -13.89 -9.41
N ILE A 583 -5.88 -14.89 -10.22
CA ILE A 583 -4.84 -14.75 -11.25
C ILE A 583 -5.32 -13.72 -12.31
N LEU A 584 -4.55 -12.65 -12.51
CA LEU A 584 -4.96 -11.50 -13.34
C LEU A 584 -5.12 -11.86 -14.81
N ASN A 585 -4.15 -12.59 -15.36
CA ASN A 585 -4.06 -12.92 -16.77
C ASN A 585 -5.28 -13.73 -17.26
N ALA A 586 -5.83 -14.65 -16.46
CA ALA A 586 -7.05 -15.37 -16.84
C ALA A 586 -8.29 -14.46 -16.85
N HIS A 587 -8.38 -13.50 -15.93
CA HIS A 587 -9.49 -12.57 -15.88
C HIS A 587 -9.49 -11.63 -17.09
N LEU A 588 -8.35 -10.99 -17.39
CA LEU A 588 -8.16 -10.15 -18.59
C LEU A 588 -8.52 -10.92 -19.87
N ALA A 589 -7.97 -12.14 -19.99
CA ALA A 589 -8.19 -13.01 -21.14
C ALA A 589 -9.68 -13.35 -21.36
N SER A 590 -10.38 -13.62 -20.26
CA SER A 590 -11.79 -14.03 -20.29
C SER A 590 -12.70 -12.89 -20.73
N ILE A 591 -12.44 -11.65 -20.30
CA ILE A 591 -13.15 -10.44 -20.78
C ILE A 591 -13.05 -10.35 -22.31
N MET A 592 -11.85 -10.50 -22.86
CA MET A 592 -11.63 -10.44 -24.31
C MET A 592 -12.32 -11.59 -25.07
N ALA A 593 -12.39 -12.79 -24.47
CA ALA A 593 -13.09 -13.92 -25.08
C ALA A 593 -14.61 -13.73 -25.07
N LEU A 594 -15.17 -13.20 -23.98
CA LEU A 594 -16.58 -12.84 -23.89
C LEU A 594 -16.94 -11.75 -24.91
N ASN A 595 -16.10 -10.72 -25.06
CA ASN A 595 -16.27 -9.72 -26.11
C ASN A 595 -16.36 -10.37 -27.50
N LYS A 596 -15.43 -11.28 -27.83
CA LYS A 596 -15.47 -12.00 -29.12
C LYS A 596 -16.77 -12.78 -29.31
N VAL A 597 -17.29 -13.44 -28.27
CA VAL A 597 -18.58 -14.14 -28.39
C VAL A 597 -19.70 -13.14 -28.66
N TRP A 598 -19.76 -12.05 -27.91
CA TRP A 598 -20.76 -11.00 -28.11
C TRP A 598 -20.68 -10.36 -29.50
N GLU A 599 -19.49 -10.05 -30.02
CA GLU A 599 -19.31 -9.54 -31.38
C GLU A 599 -19.88 -10.49 -32.46
N PHE A 600 -19.79 -11.81 -32.22
CA PHE A 600 -20.32 -12.82 -33.14
C PHE A 600 -21.83 -13.03 -33.00
N THR A 601 -22.41 -12.85 -31.82
CA THR A 601 -23.79 -13.28 -31.53
C THR A 601 -24.76 -12.16 -31.23
N GLY A 602 -24.29 -11.05 -30.67
CA GLY A 602 -25.10 -9.98 -30.11
C GLY A 602 -25.89 -10.40 -28.86
N GLU A 603 -25.51 -11.49 -28.18
CA GLU A 603 -26.23 -11.94 -26.98
C GLU A 603 -25.92 -11.04 -25.76
N GLU A 604 -26.94 -10.33 -25.28
CA GLU A 604 -26.80 -9.39 -24.14
C GLU A 604 -26.28 -10.07 -22.87
N GLY A 605 -26.68 -11.32 -22.57
CA GLY A 605 -26.16 -12.01 -21.38
C GLY A 605 -24.65 -12.25 -21.38
N ILE A 606 -24.03 -12.36 -22.57
CA ILE A 606 -22.56 -12.44 -22.69
C ILE A 606 -21.93 -11.06 -22.51
N LYS A 607 -22.58 -10.02 -23.03
CA LYS A 607 -22.16 -8.64 -22.85
C LYS A 607 -22.19 -8.24 -21.37
N ASP A 608 -23.26 -8.60 -20.66
CA ASP A 608 -23.41 -8.35 -19.23
C ASP A 608 -22.24 -8.98 -18.45
N LEU A 609 -21.87 -10.23 -18.77
CA LEU A 609 -20.70 -10.87 -18.17
C LEU A 609 -19.41 -10.09 -18.47
N MET A 610 -19.17 -9.74 -19.74
CA MET A 610 -18.00 -8.94 -20.11
C MET A 610 -17.92 -7.62 -19.33
N GLU A 611 -19.03 -6.89 -19.21
CA GLU A 611 -19.12 -5.62 -18.48
C GLU A 611 -18.91 -5.81 -16.96
N GLU A 612 -19.47 -6.87 -16.36
CA GLU A 612 -19.20 -7.23 -14.96
C GLU A 612 -17.72 -7.54 -14.71
N GLY A 613 -17.05 -8.20 -15.66
CA GLY A 613 -15.60 -8.42 -15.59
C GLY A 613 -14.81 -7.12 -15.65
N ILE A 614 -15.21 -6.18 -16.52
CA ILE A 614 -14.57 -4.86 -16.63
C ILE A 614 -14.75 -4.04 -15.34
N GLU A 615 -15.95 -4.01 -14.75
CA GLU A 615 -16.21 -3.31 -13.49
C GLU A 615 -15.36 -3.88 -12.34
N SER A 616 -15.24 -5.21 -12.27
CA SER A 616 -14.40 -5.89 -11.29
C SER A 616 -12.92 -5.55 -11.46
N LEU A 617 -12.45 -5.50 -12.72
CA LEU A 617 -11.08 -5.10 -13.05
C LEU A 617 -10.80 -3.65 -12.65
N GLU A 618 -11.70 -2.72 -12.94
CA GLU A 618 -11.57 -1.32 -12.53
C GLU A 618 -11.39 -1.18 -11.02
N TRP A 619 -12.16 -1.96 -10.26
CA TRP A 619 -12.06 -1.98 -8.81
C TRP A 619 -10.76 -2.61 -8.29
N HIS A 620 -10.10 -3.50 -9.02
CA HIS A 620 -8.97 -4.28 -8.49
C HIS A 620 -7.62 -4.04 -9.20
N ILE A 621 -7.57 -3.32 -10.32
CA ILE A 621 -6.33 -3.17 -11.11
C ILE A 621 -5.17 -2.58 -10.30
N ALA A 622 -5.46 -1.58 -9.46
CA ALA A 622 -4.49 -0.96 -8.56
C ALA A 622 -3.88 -1.96 -7.57
N ASP A 623 -4.62 -3.01 -7.21
CA ASP A 623 -4.14 -4.03 -6.29
C ASP A 623 -3.05 -4.90 -6.94
N TYR A 624 -2.96 -4.96 -8.27
CA TYR A 624 -1.92 -5.72 -8.98
C TYR A 624 -0.67 -4.92 -9.28
N ASP A 625 -0.66 -3.63 -8.93
CA ASP A 625 0.45 -2.73 -9.19
C ASP A 625 1.38 -2.65 -7.98
N GLY A 626 2.62 -3.12 -8.16
CA GLY A 626 3.67 -3.05 -7.13
C GLY A 626 4.50 -1.77 -7.17
N GLY A 627 4.14 -0.77 -7.99
CA GLY A 627 4.87 0.50 -8.15
C GLY A 627 6.07 0.45 -9.10
N TYR A 628 6.52 -0.74 -9.49
CA TYR A 628 7.62 -0.94 -10.46
C TYR A 628 7.45 -2.20 -11.31
N TRP A 629 6.47 -3.04 -10.99
CA TRP A 629 6.16 -4.30 -11.66
C TRP A 629 4.74 -4.73 -11.27
N THR A 630 4.12 -5.59 -12.07
CA THR A 630 2.84 -6.21 -11.69
C THR A 630 3.04 -7.45 -10.82
N ILE A 631 2.01 -7.86 -10.08
CA ILE A 631 1.93 -9.19 -9.43
C ILE A 631 0.99 -10.13 -10.19
N TYR A 632 1.26 -11.44 -10.12
CA TYR A 632 0.59 -12.46 -10.95
C TYR A 632 -0.83 -12.74 -10.49
N ASP A 633 -0.96 -12.88 -9.17
CA ASP A 633 -2.18 -13.19 -8.46
C ASP A 633 -2.15 -12.48 -7.10
N ARG A 634 -3.16 -12.75 -6.27
CA ARG A 634 -3.29 -12.19 -4.93
C ARG A 634 -2.76 -13.11 -3.83
N ASN A 635 -2.19 -14.26 -4.19
CA ASN A 635 -1.59 -15.16 -3.23
C ASN A 635 -0.29 -14.53 -2.67
N PRO A 636 -0.21 -14.21 -1.37
CA PRO A 636 0.98 -13.61 -0.80
C PRO A 636 2.07 -14.67 -0.61
N ARG A 637 3.33 -14.24 -0.70
CA ARG A 637 4.45 -15.05 -0.20
C ARG A 637 4.32 -15.21 1.30
N GLN A 638 4.62 -16.41 1.79
CA GLN A 638 4.52 -16.74 3.21
C GLN A 638 5.66 -16.16 4.05
N ASP A 639 6.68 -15.63 3.39
CA ASP A 639 7.74 -14.82 3.96
C ASP A 639 8.15 -13.66 3.06
N VAL A 640 8.74 -12.64 3.68
CA VAL A 640 9.23 -11.43 3.03
C VAL A 640 10.70 -11.27 3.37
N MET A 641 11.54 -11.27 2.34
CA MET A 641 12.96 -10.95 2.47
C MET A 641 13.18 -9.46 2.27
N LEU A 642 13.73 -8.83 3.30
CA LEU A 642 14.04 -7.41 3.41
C LEU A 642 15.54 -7.19 3.48
N GLN A 643 15.97 -5.99 3.09
CA GLN A 643 17.34 -5.49 3.21
C GLN A 643 17.32 -4.12 3.88
N ILE A 644 18.24 -3.88 4.82
CA ILE A 644 18.52 -2.52 5.29
C ILE A 644 19.74 -2.02 4.52
N ASP A 645 19.52 -1.16 3.53
CA ASP A 645 20.56 -0.60 2.69
C ASP A 645 21.20 0.65 3.32
N TRP A 646 22.51 0.81 3.14
CA TRP A 646 23.26 1.97 3.62
C TRP A 646 23.27 3.06 2.55
N LEU A 647 22.64 4.20 2.80
CA LEU A 647 22.69 5.35 1.89
C LEU A 647 23.83 6.29 2.27
N GLU A 648 23.87 6.70 3.54
CA GLU A 648 24.90 7.62 4.08
C GLU A 648 25.01 7.46 5.60
N GLY A 649 26.10 7.95 6.19
CA GLY A 649 26.23 8.05 7.64
C GLY A 649 27.57 7.62 8.19
N GLU A 650 27.72 7.82 9.48
CA GLU A 650 28.86 7.39 10.29
C GLU A 650 28.75 5.91 10.64
N GLU A 651 29.88 5.23 10.84
CA GLU A 651 29.87 3.87 11.39
C GLU A 651 29.14 3.83 12.74
N HIS A 652 28.34 2.78 12.96
CA HIS A 652 27.57 2.57 14.18
C HIS A 652 26.49 3.63 14.48
N SER A 653 26.10 4.42 13.49
CA SER A 653 25.03 5.43 13.60
C SER A 653 23.65 4.84 14.00
N ILE A 654 23.40 3.57 13.71
CA ILE A 654 22.18 2.86 14.07
C ILE A 654 22.46 1.53 14.82
N LEU A 655 21.66 1.24 15.85
CA LEU A 655 21.63 -0.04 16.54
C LEU A 655 20.25 -0.68 16.40
N ILE A 656 20.15 -1.80 15.69
CA ILE A 656 18.88 -2.52 15.48
C ILE A 656 18.66 -3.52 16.63
N ASP A 657 17.47 -3.50 17.21
CA ASP A 657 17.03 -4.35 18.32
C ASP A 657 16.01 -5.40 17.86
N GLU A 658 14.94 -4.98 17.20
CA GLU A 658 13.88 -5.89 16.77
C GLU A 658 13.34 -5.48 15.41
N ILE A 659 13.00 -6.47 14.59
CA ILE A 659 12.26 -6.29 13.35
C ILE A 659 11.02 -7.20 13.38
N CYS A 660 9.84 -6.60 13.29
CA CYS A 660 8.55 -7.31 13.34
C CYS A 660 7.76 -7.15 12.05
N LEU A 661 7.00 -8.18 11.68
CA LEU A 661 5.93 -8.12 10.68
C LEU A 661 4.60 -8.37 11.36
N VAL A 662 3.72 -7.37 11.33
CA VAL A 662 2.43 -7.36 12.04
C VAL A 662 1.28 -7.47 11.04
N ASN A 663 0.32 -8.36 11.30
CA ASN A 663 -0.99 -8.32 10.67
C ASN A 663 -1.88 -7.34 11.44
N VAL A 664 -2.39 -6.32 10.77
CA VAL A 664 -3.12 -5.22 11.43
C VAL A 664 -4.51 -5.64 11.92
N GLU A 665 -5.16 -6.61 11.26
CA GLU A 665 -6.51 -7.05 11.64
C GLU A 665 -6.49 -7.95 12.88
N THR A 666 -5.48 -8.82 13.00
CA THR A 666 -5.37 -9.75 14.14
C THR A 666 -4.46 -9.24 15.25
N ASN A 667 -3.66 -8.22 14.97
CA ASN A 667 -2.55 -7.73 15.80
C ASN A 667 -1.50 -8.81 16.15
N ASN A 668 -1.49 -9.94 15.43
CA ASN A 668 -0.44 -10.94 15.55
C ASN A 668 0.81 -10.47 14.80
N ALA A 669 1.98 -10.86 15.31
CA ALA A 669 3.24 -10.53 14.67
C ALA A 669 4.22 -11.70 14.69
N THR A 670 5.11 -11.74 13.71
CA THR A 670 6.36 -12.49 13.81
C THR A 670 7.50 -11.49 13.99
N SER A 671 8.53 -11.85 14.75
CA SER A 671 9.66 -10.96 14.99
C SER A 671 11.00 -11.67 15.04
N VAL A 672 12.04 -10.92 14.69
CA VAL A 672 13.44 -11.28 14.91
C VAL A 672 14.00 -10.38 15.99
N ASP A 673 14.40 -10.97 17.11
CA ASP A 673 15.17 -10.31 18.17
C ASP A 673 16.66 -10.32 17.81
N VAL A 674 17.16 -9.15 17.39
CA VAL A 674 18.46 -8.94 16.78
C VAL A 674 19.55 -8.85 17.86
N GLY A 675 20.62 -9.62 17.71
CA GLY A 675 21.70 -9.69 18.68
C GLY A 675 21.57 -10.83 19.69
N THR A 676 20.51 -11.65 19.59
CA THR A 676 20.40 -12.91 20.34
C THR A 676 21.29 -14.00 19.75
N GLU A 677 21.52 -15.09 20.51
CA GLU A 677 22.35 -16.21 20.02
C GLU A 677 21.77 -16.94 18.80
N ARG A 678 20.47 -16.77 18.52
CA ARG A 678 19.76 -17.53 17.47
C ARG A 678 19.24 -16.66 16.34
N ASP A 679 19.54 -15.36 16.33
CA ASP A 679 19.06 -14.43 15.31
C ASP A 679 19.41 -14.84 13.87
N PHE A 680 20.52 -15.57 13.64
CA PHE A 680 20.90 -16.17 12.35
C PHE A 680 20.36 -17.59 12.08
N SER A 681 19.69 -18.22 13.05
CA SER A 681 19.30 -19.65 12.98
C SER A 681 17.86 -19.94 13.37
N SER A 682 17.09 -18.92 13.77
CA SER A 682 15.66 -18.99 14.03
C SER A 682 14.84 -18.94 12.72
N TYR A 683 13.52 -19.01 12.84
CA TYR A 683 12.60 -18.60 11.77
C TYR A 683 11.50 -17.77 12.42
N PRO A 684 11.35 -16.47 12.10
CA PRO A 684 12.16 -15.66 11.16
C PRO A 684 13.63 -15.45 11.60
N TYR A 685 14.49 -14.90 10.73
CA TYR A 685 15.94 -14.70 11.00
C TYR A 685 16.56 -13.51 10.25
N ILE A 686 17.75 -13.08 10.70
CA ILE A 686 18.65 -12.19 9.94
C ILE A 686 19.72 -12.99 9.18
N SER A 687 20.19 -12.45 8.06
CA SER A 687 21.30 -13.04 7.28
C SER A 687 22.14 -11.96 6.59
N GLY A 688 23.26 -12.37 5.97
CA GLY A 688 24.21 -11.47 5.33
C GLY A 688 25.41 -11.10 6.23
N GLY A 689 26.48 -10.64 5.59
CA GLY A 689 27.78 -10.41 6.23
C GLY A 689 27.97 -9.04 6.90
N ASP A 690 27.04 -8.09 6.70
CA ASP A 690 27.21 -6.71 7.16
C ASP A 690 26.50 -6.40 8.49
N TRP A 691 26.02 -7.44 9.16
CA TRP A 691 25.58 -7.32 10.55
C TRP A 691 26.79 -7.25 11.48
N GLY A 692 26.84 -6.21 12.30
CA GLY A 692 27.87 -6.07 13.33
C GLY A 692 27.76 -7.12 14.44
N GLY A 693 28.77 -7.14 15.31
CA GLY A 693 28.77 -7.99 16.49
C GLY A 693 27.59 -7.68 17.42
N ALA A 694 27.01 -8.73 18.02
CA ALA A 694 25.96 -8.60 19.02
C ALA A 694 26.46 -7.81 20.24
N LYS A 695 25.64 -6.88 20.72
CA LYS A 695 25.90 -6.05 21.90
C LYS A 695 24.64 -6.01 22.78
N VAL A 696 24.81 -5.60 24.03
CA VAL A 696 23.69 -5.27 24.92
C VAL A 696 23.75 -3.78 25.25
N VAL A 697 22.68 -3.06 24.93
CA VAL A 697 22.56 -1.61 25.17
C VAL A 697 21.22 -1.35 25.85
N ASP A 698 21.23 -0.65 26.99
CA ASP A 698 20.03 -0.36 27.79
C ASP A 698 19.18 -1.61 28.15
N GLY A 699 19.84 -2.77 28.28
CA GLY A 699 19.18 -4.04 28.59
C GLY A 699 18.53 -4.75 27.38
N ARG A 700 18.75 -4.25 26.16
CA ARG A 700 18.29 -4.83 24.89
C ARG A 700 19.44 -5.42 24.10
N THR A 701 19.20 -6.53 23.42
CA THR A 701 20.13 -7.12 22.45
C THR A 701 20.10 -6.30 21.17
N VAL A 702 21.27 -5.98 20.62
CA VAL A 702 21.35 -5.17 19.41
C VAL A 702 22.49 -5.60 18.50
N ARG A 703 22.41 -5.21 17.23
CA ARG A 703 23.54 -5.19 16.30
C ARG A 703 23.67 -3.83 15.63
N THR A 704 24.91 -3.42 15.36
CA THR A 704 25.21 -2.32 14.44
C THR A 704 25.10 -2.80 12.99
N LEU A 705 25.07 -1.87 12.05
CA LEU A 705 25.31 -2.16 10.63
C LEU A 705 26.77 -1.84 10.28
N LEU A 706 27.36 -2.63 9.40
CA LEU A 706 28.62 -2.33 8.72
C LEU A 706 28.30 -1.81 7.33
N ASN A 707 29.09 -0.85 6.81
CA ASN A 707 28.85 -0.32 5.48
C ASN A 707 29.48 -1.23 4.41
N GLY A 708 28.63 -2.03 3.76
CA GLY A 708 29.03 -2.95 2.69
C GLY A 708 29.69 -2.25 1.50
N TYR A 709 29.37 -0.98 1.24
CA TYR A 709 29.99 -0.18 0.18
C TYR A 709 31.45 0.21 0.47
N PHE A 710 31.86 0.21 1.75
CA PHE A 710 33.26 0.37 2.15
C PHE A 710 33.99 -0.97 2.25
N LEU A 711 33.27 -2.05 2.59
CA LEU A 711 33.87 -3.36 2.81
C LEU A 711 34.18 -4.12 1.52
N ARG A 712 33.48 -3.82 0.42
CA ARG A 712 33.58 -4.58 -0.82
C ARG A 712 33.63 -3.67 -2.05
N ASP A 713 34.53 -4.02 -2.96
CA ASP A 713 34.56 -3.51 -4.33
C ASP A 713 33.44 -4.20 -5.14
N GLU A 714 32.84 -3.45 -6.06
CA GLU A 714 31.76 -3.96 -6.92
C GLU A 714 32.23 -5.12 -7.83
N SER A 715 33.53 -5.13 -8.17
CA SER A 715 34.18 -6.19 -8.95
C SER A 715 34.42 -7.49 -8.18
N GLU A 716 34.32 -7.48 -6.84
CA GLU A 716 34.54 -8.65 -5.97
C GLU A 716 33.23 -9.35 -5.56
N ARG A 717 32.09 -8.90 -6.08
CA ARG A 717 30.75 -9.42 -5.77
C ARG A 717 30.62 -10.89 -6.19
N GLN A 718 30.21 -11.74 -5.26
CA GLN A 718 29.85 -13.13 -5.54
C GLN A 718 28.38 -13.27 -5.97
N ASP A 719 28.08 -14.34 -6.71
CA ASP A 719 26.70 -14.69 -7.09
C ASP A 719 25.83 -14.84 -5.84
N GLY A 720 24.72 -14.09 -5.77
CA GLY A 720 23.78 -14.13 -4.65
C GLY A 720 24.05 -13.11 -3.53
N GLU A 721 25.04 -12.22 -3.66
CA GLU A 721 25.22 -11.09 -2.76
C GLU A 721 24.69 -9.78 -3.35
N THR A 722 24.50 -8.77 -2.53
CA THR A 722 24.31 -7.37 -2.96
C THR A 722 25.40 -6.51 -2.33
N ARG A 723 25.51 -5.24 -2.74
CA ARG A 723 26.58 -4.38 -2.21
C ARG A 723 26.47 -4.21 -0.69
N GLN A 724 25.25 -4.05 -0.16
CA GLN A 724 24.95 -4.10 1.28
C GLN A 724 24.31 -5.44 1.69
N ASN A 725 25.04 -6.30 2.37
CA ASN A 725 24.60 -7.62 2.81
C ASN A 725 23.98 -7.59 4.24
N THR A 726 22.92 -6.79 4.44
CA THR A 726 22.15 -6.75 5.69
C THR A 726 20.71 -7.19 5.42
N TYR A 727 20.43 -8.48 5.56
CA TYR A 727 19.12 -9.06 5.23
C TYR A 727 18.35 -9.51 6.46
N CYS A 728 17.03 -9.51 6.32
CA CYS A 728 16.10 -10.07 7.29
C CYS A 728 14.97 -10.79 6.54
N LEU A 729 14.66 -12.02 6.95
CA LEU A 729 13.52 -12.78 6.44
C LEU A 729 12.45 -12.84 7.53
N LEU A 730 11.30 -12.23 7.27
CA LEU A 730 10.14 -12.20 8.17
C LEU A 730 9.05 -13.13 7.63
N ALA A 731 8.34 -13.83 8.51
CA ALA A 731 7.25 -14.72 8.12
C ALA A 731 5.90 -14.01 8.29
N LEU A 732 4.94 -14.27 7.41
CA LEU A 732 3.58 -13.81 7.64
C LEU A 732 3.01 -14.44 8.93
N PRO A 733 2.37 -13.67 9.83
CA PRO A 733 1.76 -14.23 11.03
C PRO A 733 0.61 -15.20 10.68
N GLU A 734 -0.21 -14.85 9.70
CA GLU A 734 -1.25 -15.71 9.13
C GLU A 734 -0.90 -16.15 7.71
N GLN A 735 -0.99 -17.46 7.47
CA GLN A 735 -0.57 -18.10 6.22
C GLN A 735 -1.73 -18.66 5.40
N LYS A 736 -2.98 -18.49 5.87
CA LYS A 736 -4.17 -19.09 5.22
C LYS A 736 -5.30 -18.08 5.14
N TYR A 737 -5.88 -17.99 3.95
CA TYR A 737 -6.97 -17.09 3.61
C TYR A 737 -8.04 -17.89 2.85
N GLU A 738 -9.32 -17.54 3.05
CA GLU A 738 -10.42 -18.16 2.28
C GLU A 738 -10.54 -17.56 0.87
N ASP A 739 -10.13 -16.30 0.72
CA ASP A 739 -10.17 -15.52 -0.49
C ASP A 739 -8.97 -14.57 -0.46
N PHE A 740 -8.17 -14.54 -1.52
CA PHE A 740 -6.92 -13.79 -1.50
C PHE A 740 -7.10 -12.26 -1.71
N PHE A 741 -8.30 -11.79 -2.02
CA PHE A 741 -8.61 -10.36 -1.88
C PHE A 741 -8.77 -9.92 -0.41
N ASP A 742 -8.87 -10.88 0.54
CA ASP A 742 -8.93 -10.60 1.98
C ASP A 742 -7.56 -10.50 2.67
N VAL A 743 -6.46 -10.59 1.93
CA VAL A 743 -5.13 -10.37 2.51
C VAL A 743 -5.05 -8.92 3.04
N PRO A 744 -4.83 -8.71 4.34
CA PRO A 744 -4.82 -7.37 4.91
C PRO A 744 -3.51 -6.63 4.63
N ILE A 745 -3.54 -5.32 4.86
CA ILE A 745 -2.30 -4.52 4.96
C ILE A 745 -1.49 -5.06 6.15
N HIS A 746 -0.18 -5.20 5.97
CA HIS A 746 0.74 -5.55 7.04
C HIS A 746 1.60 -4.36 7.42
N LYS A 747 2.23 -4.43 8.59
CA LYS A 747 3.13 -3.39 9.09
C LYS A 747 4.48 -3.99 9.46
N VAL A 748 5.55 -3.51 8.84
CA VAL A 748 6.92 -3.77 9.29
C VAL A 748 7.29 -2.73 10.33
N ILE A 749 7.78 -3.20 11.47
CA ILE A 749 8.21 -2.36 12.59
C ILE A 749 9.70 -2.63 12.83
N VAL A 750 10.54 -1.61 12.63
CA VAL A 750 11.98 -1.67 12.97
C VAL A 750 12.20 -0.86 14.24
N THR A 751 12.61 -1.52 15.31
CA THR A 751 12.99 -0.88 16.57
C THR A 751 14.50 -0.70 16.62
N TYR A 752 14.94 0.54 16.82
CA TYR A 752 16.36 0.88 16.79
C TYR A 752 16.72 2.00 17.77
N LYS A 753 18.01 2.09 18.10
CA LYS A 753 18.58 3.26 18.78
C LYS A 753 19.33 4.11 17.77
N ASP A 754 18.96 5.39 17.72
CA ASP A 754 19.61 6.41 16.90
C ASP A 754 20.84 6.93 17.65
N VAL A 755 22.04 6.59 17.19
CA VAL A 755 23.31 6.84 17.92
C VAL A 755 24.19 7.88 17.23
N GLY A 756 24.20 7.91 15.90
CA GLY A 756 24.99 8.84 15.09
C GLY A 756 24.23 9.26 13.84
N LYS A 757 24.79 10.17 13.05
CA LYS A 757 24.14 10.62 11.81
C LYS A 757 24.19 9.52 10.75
N GLY A 758 23.08 9.30 10.05
CA GLY A 758 23.03 8.41 8.91
C GLY A 758 21.64 8.25 8.32
N THR A 759 21.58 7.78 7.08
CA THR A 759 20.34 7.50 6.37
C THR A 759 20.41 6.10 5.77
N PHE A 760 19.36 5.32 6.03
CA PHE A 760 19.23 3.94 5.62
C PHE A 760 17.92 3.74 4.87
N MET A 761 17.87 2.73 4.01
CA MET A 761 16.66 2.41 3.26
C MET A 761 16.25 0.96 3.52
N LEU A 762 15.03 0.76 4.00
CA LEU A 762 14.44 -0.58 3.98
C LEU A 762 13.96 -0.91 2.56
N LYS A 763 14.52 -1.98 1.99
CA LYS A 763 14.19 -2.50 0.66
C LYS A 763 13.63 -3.91 0.78
N GLN A 764 12.88 -4.34 -0.23
CA GLN A 764 12.33 -5.69 -0.34
C GLN A 764 12.87 -6.40 -1.57
N SER A 765 13.07 -7.72 -1.47
CA SER A 765 13.38 -8.58 -2.64
C SER A 765 12.47 -8.27 -3.83
N SER A 766 13.09 -8.06 -4.99
CA SER A 766 12.43 -7.64 -6.21
C SER A 766 11.53 -8.73 -6.79
N LYS A 767 10.40 -8.33 -7.38
CA LYS A 767 9.43 -9.24 -8.02
C LYS A 767 9.68 -9.46 -9.51
N ASN A 768 10.60 -8.72 -10.14
CA ASN A 768 10.86 -8.81 -11.58
C ASN A 768 12.10 -9.64 -11.95
N ARG A 769 12.86 -10.14 -10.96
CA ARG A 769 14.04 -11.02 -11.13
C ARG A 769 14.02 -12.15 -10.11
N SER A 770 14.24 -13.38 -10.58
CA SER A 770 14.43 -14.58 -9.75
C SER A 770 15.82 -15.19 -9.90
N ASP A 771 16.54 -14.77 -10.94
CA ASP A 771 17.89 -15.20 -11.31
C ASP A 771 18.99 -14.46 -10.54
N ILE A 772 18.70 -13.25 -10.08
CA ILE A 772 19.62 -12.43 -9.29
C ILE A 772 18.96 -11.94 -8.00
N LEU A 773 19.75 -11.85 -6.93
CA LEU A 773 19.31 -11.21 -5.71
C LEU A 773 19.33 -9.68 -5.90
N LYS A 774 18.15 -9.09 -6.08
CA LYS A 774 17.93 -7.64 -6.21
C LYS A 774 16.86 -7.19 -5.21
N PHE A 775 16.98 -5.97 -4.71
CA PHE A 775 16.02 -5.37 -3.81
C PHE A 775 15.52 -4.03 -4.37
N GLU A 776 14.24 -3.77 -4.18
CA GLU A 776 13.59 -2.51 -4.53
C GLU A 776 13.15 -1.78 -3.25
N PRO A 777 13.21 -0.44 -3.22
CA PRO A 777 12.85 0.34 -2.04
C PRO A 777 11.38 0.21 -1.66
N LEU A 778 11.10 0.21 -0.36
CA LEU A 778 9.73 0.29 0.15
C LEU A 778 9.29 1.75 0.30
N LYS A 779 8.02 2.03 -0.02
CA LYS A 779 7.43 3.35 0.22
C LYS A 779 7.52 3.66 1.72
N GLY A 780 8.02 4.86 2.06
CA GLY A 780 8.27 5.26 3.43
C GLY A 780 9.41 4.49 4.12
N GLY A 781 10.21 3.70 3.41
CA GLY A 781 11.27 2.84 3.96
C GLY A 781 12.52 3.57 4.49
N GLU A 782 12.62 4.88 4.27
CA GLU A 782 13.76 5.71 4.70
C GLU A 782 13.85 5.83 6.23
N ILE A 783 15.00 5.47 6.80
CA ILE A 783 15.32 5.62 8.22
C ILE A 783 16.41 6.68 8.36
N ILE A 784 16.06 7.81 8.95
CA ILE A 784 17.00 8.93 9.20
C ILE A 784 17.40 8.92 10.67
N CYS A 785 18.70 8.77 10.90
CA CYS A 785 19.36 8.89 12.19
C CYS A 785 20.02 10.27 12.30
N VAL A 786 19.71 10.97 13.39
CA VAL A 786 20.27 12.32 13.68
C VAL A 786 21.30 12.30 14.81
N GLY A 787 21.53 11.14 15.43
CA GLY A 787 22.44 10.95 16.54
C GLY A 787 21.91 11.41 17.90
N ASP A 788 20.59 11.34 18.14
CA ASP A 788 19.99 11.88 19.38
C ASP A 788 20.06 10.94 20.59
N GLY A 789 20.59 9.73 20.42
CA GLY A 789 20.75 8.71 21.45
C GLY A 789 19.46 8.01 21.88
N LYS A 790 18.33 8.26 21.20
CA LYS A 790 17.01 7.75 21.63
C LYS A 790 16.62 6.45 20.94
N TRP A 791 15.79 5.68 21.63
CA TRP A 791 15.05 4.57 21.05
C TRP A 791 13.92 5.09 20.18
N LYS A 792 13.83 4.57 18.96
CA LYS A 792 12.87 4.95 17.93
C LYS A 792 12.30 3.71 17.27
N THR A 793 11.18 3.91 16.60
CA THR A 793 10.51 2.88 15.81
C THR A 793 10.23 3.45 14.44
N LYS A 794 10.59 2.70 13.40
CA LYS A 794 10.16 2.96 12.03
C LYS A 794 9.03 2.00 11.70
N GLU A 795 7.89 2.55 11.31
CA GLU A 795 6.72 1.81 10.85
C GLU A 795 6.59 1.96 9.33
N ILE A 796 6.44 0.85 8.62
CA ILE A 796 6.33 0.80 7.16
C ILE A 796 5.15 -0.10 6.82
N LEU A 797 4.24 0.38 5.97
CA LEU A 797 3.11 -0.41 5.51
C LEU A 797 3.55 -1.29 4.35
N LEU A 798 3.14 -2.56 4.40
CA LEU A 798 3.20 -3.48 3.27
C LEU A 798 1.78 -3.74 2.80
N PHE A 799 1.46 -3.25 1.61
CA PHE A 799 0.19 -3.55 0.96
C PHE A 799 0.24 -4.98 0.42
N PRO A 800 -0.92 -5.61 0.15
CA PRO A 800 -0.90 -6.95 -0.41
C PRO A 800 -0.17 -7.05 -1.77
N SER A 801 -0.11 -5.95 -2.55
CA SER A 801 0.72 -5.85 -3.77
C SER A 801 2.23 -5.97 -3.49
N ASP A 802 2.66 -5.63 -2.26
CA ASP A 802 4.03 -5.83 -1.82
C ASP A 802 4.33 -7.30 -1.53
N LEU A 803 3.33 -8.10 -1.17
CA LEU A 803 3.51 -9.49 -0.73
C LEU A 803 3.54 -10.51 -1.88
N GLY A 804 3.20 -10.12 -3.11
CA GLY A 804 3.11 -11.03 -4.25
C GLY A 804 4.42 -11.75 -4.60
N TRP A 805 4.27 -12.88 -5.31
CA TRP A 805 5.36 -13.70 -5.84
C TRP A 805 6.13 -13.01 -6.98
N TRP A 806 7.31 -13.55 -7.30
CA TRP A 806 8.03 -13.16 -8.50
C TRP A 806 7.19 -13.43 -9.76
N MET A 807 7.29 -12.52 -10.73
CA MET A 807 6.64 -12.63 -12.03
C MET A 807 7.64 -12.37 -13.16
N GLY A 808 7.75 -13.33 -14.08
CA GLY A 808 8.57 -13.18 -15.28
C GLY A 808 8.02 -12.16 -16.28
N TYR A 809 8.93 -11.54 -17.05
CA TYR A 809 8.62 -10.45 -18.00
C TYR A 809 7.53 -10.78 -19.03
N LYS A 810 7.43 -12.05 -19.48
CA LYS A 810 6.39 -12.45 -20.44
C LYS A 810 4.98 -12.30 -19.88
N TYR A 811 4.79 -12.58 -18.58
CA TYR A 811 3.49 -12.40 -17.93
C TYR A 811 3.18 -10.92 -17.70
N HIS A 812 4.19 -10.13 -17.32
CA HIS A 812 4.04 -8.67 -17.21
C HIS A 812 3.66 -8.02 -18.54
N GLN A 813 4.37 -8.37 -19.62
CA GLN A 813 4.04 -7.94 -20.98
C GLN A 813 2.63 -8.36 -21.37
N TYR A 814 2.24 -9.60 -21.08
CA TYR A 814 0.89 -10.08 -21.33
C TYR A 814 -0.18 -9.27 -20.58
N HIS A 815 0.05 -8.93 -19.31
CA HIS A 815 -0.84 -8.05 -18.54
C HIS A 815 -0.98 -6.68 -19.20
N GLN A 816 0.14 -6.06 -19.56
CA GLN A 816 0.17 -4.76 -20.21
C GLN A 816 -0.57 -4.76 -21.56
N ASP A 817 -0.34 -5.77 -22.40
CA ASP A 817 -0.96 -5.94 -23.71
C ASP A 817 -2.49 -6.16 -23.61
N GLU A 818 -2.94 -7.10 -22.78
CA GLU A 818 -4.37 -7.38 -22.65
C GLU A 818 -5.12 -6.23 -21.96
N LEU A 819 -4.50 -5.57 -20.97
CA LEU A 819 -5.08 -4.37 -20.37
C LEU A 819 -5.21 -3.24 -21.40
N GLY A 820 -4.21 -3.05 -22.27
CA GLY A 820 -4.29 -2.09 -23.37
C GLY A 820 -5.47 -2.35 -24.31
N ARG A 821 -5.73 -3.62 -24.65
CA ARG A 821 -6.89 -3.99 -25.46
C ARG A 821 -8.22 -3.77 -24.73
N ILE A 822 -8.29 -4.05 -23.44
CA ILE A 822 -9.48 -3.76 -22.63
C ILE A 822 -9.70 -2.26 -22.53
N ALA A 823 -8.64 -1.46 -22.46
CA ALA A 823 -8.72 0.00 -22.46
C ALA A 823 -9.29 0.55 -23.78
N GLU A 824 -8.93 -0.05 -24.92
CA GLU A 824 -9.55 0.25 -26.22
C GLU A 824 -11.01 -0.18 -26.27
N LEU A 825 -11.32 -1.39 -25.80
CA LEU A 825 -12.67 -1.96 -25.77
C LEU A 825 -13.65 -1.12 -24.94
N SER A 826 -13.20 -0.66 -23.76
CA SER A 826 -14.03 0.09 -22.80
C SER A 826 -13.94 1.61 -22.98
N ASP A 827 -13.07 2.09 -23.89
CA ASP A 827 -12.67 3.50 -23.99
C ASP A 827 -12.21 4.14 -22.66
N SER A 828 -11.60 3.34 -21.79
CA SER A 828 -11.19 3.78 -20.45
C SER A 828 -9.83 4.47 -20.47
N TRP A 829 -9.78 5.75 -20.11
CA TRP A 829 -8.50 6.46 -19.89
C TRP A 829 -7.73 5.85 -18.72
N TYR A 830 -8.43 5.32 -17.73
CA TYR A 830 -7.86 4.74 -16.51
C TYR A 830 -7.05 3.48 -16.84
N PHE A 831 -7.62 2.56 -17.62
CA PHE A 831 -6.86 1.38 -18.08
C PHE A 831 -5.73 1.73 -19.05
N ARG A 832 -5.91 2.77 -19.89
CA ARG A 832 -4.84 3.26 -20.78
C ARG A 832 -3.62 3.73 -19.97
N GLN A 833 -3.85 4.52 -18.92
CA GLN A 833 -2.76 4.98 -18.04
C GLN A 833 -2.07 3.84 -17.29
N TYR A 834 -2.81 2.85 -16.80
CA TYR A 834 -2.18 1.66 -16.19
C TYR A 834 -1.35 0.86 -17.19
N SER A 835 -1.86 0.63 -18.41
CA SER A 835 -1.11 -0.05 -19.47
C SER A 835 0.16 0.72 -19.84
N GLU A 836 0.08 2.06 -19.93
CA GLU A 836 1.24 2.91 -20.15
C GLU A 836 2.26 2.83 -19.01
N LYS A 837 1.80 2.86 -17.75
CA LYS A 837 2.66 2.73 -16.58
C LYS A 837 3.40 1.40 -16.58
N TRP A 838 2.71 0.31 -16.91
CA TRP A 838 3.31 -1.02 -17.01
C TRP A 838 4.25 -1.16 -18.22
N SER A 839 3.98 -0.48 -19.34
CA SER A 839 4.93 -0.40 -20.45
C SER A 839 6.24 0.24 -20.00
N TYR A 840 6.18 1.34 -19.25
CA TYR A 840 7.38 1.99 -18.70
C TYR A 840 8.16 1.07 -17.75
N TYR A 841 7.47 0.26 -16.94
CA TYR A 841 8.11 -0.73 -16.08
C TYR A 841 8.88 -1.79 -16.88
N LEU A 842 8.27 -2.31 -17.94
CA LEU A 842 8.89 -3.27 -18.85
C LEU A 842 10.11 -2.65 -19.55
N GLU A 843 9.96 -1.46 -20.12
CA GLU A 843 11.04 -0.75 -20.82
C GLU A 843 12.23 -0.43 -19.91
N SER A 844 11.97 -0.04 -18.65
CA SER A 844 13.01 0.20 -17.65
C SER A 844 13.76 -1.09 -17.33
N TRP A 845 13.03 -2.20 -17.15
CA TRP A 845 13.63 -3.51 -16.91
C TRP A 845 14.48 -3.99 -18.09
N GLU A 846 14.04 -3.79 -19.33
CA GLU A 846 14.79 -4.14 -20.55
C GLU A 846 16.11 -3.36 -20.66
N LYS A 847 16.13 -2.11 -20.18
CA LYS A 847 17.33 -1.27 -20.10
C LYS A 847 18.23 -1.62 -18.91
N GLY A 848 17.79 -2.49 -18.00
CA GLY A 848 18.52 -2.81 -16.77
C GLY A 848 18.40 -1.73 -15.67
N GLU A 849 17.46 -0.82 -15.82
CA GLU A 849 17.20 0.28 -14.88
C GLU A 849 16.11 -0.09 -13.86
N SER A 850 16.02 0.65 -12.75
CA SER A 850 14.83 0.61 -11.89
C SER A 850 13.84 1.70 -12.29
N PRO A 851 12.53 1.40 -12.36
CA PRO A 851 11.49 2.43 -12.44
C PRO A 851 11.51 3.36 -11.22
N ILE A 852 11.88 2.85 -10.04
CA ILE A 852 11.99 3.63 -8.81
C ILE A 852 13.31 4.37 -8.83
N LYS A 853 13.25 5.71 -8.86
CA LYS A 853 14.44 6.57 -8.92
C LYS A 853 14.86 6.99 -7.51
N ILE A 854 15.83 6.29 -6.91
CA ILE A 854 16.49 6.77 -5.71
C ILE A 854 17.77 7.47 -6.12
N GLU A 855 17.94 8.72 -5.68
CA GLU A 855 19.23 9.37 -5.78
C GLU A 855 20.23 8.59 -4.92
N GLU A 856 21.18 7.93 -5.59
CA GLU A 856 22.35 7.44 -4.89
C GLU A 856 23.17 8.68 -4.51
N ASN A 857 23.16 9.02 -3.21
CA ASN A 857 24.09 10.02 -2.71
C ASN A 857 25.48 9.63 -3.19
N VAL A 858 26.15 10.56 -3.89
CA VAL A 858 27.45 10.30 -4.49
C VAL A 858 28.37 9.81 -3.37
N LYS A 859 28.78 8.55 -3.48
CA LYS A 859 29.53 7.88 -2.41
C LYS A 859 30.92 8.43 -2.45
N VAL A 860 31.24 9.22 -1.44
CA VAL A 860 32.50 9.91 -1.33
C VAL A 860 33.19 9.45 -0.06
N ARG A 861 34.50 9.21 -0.12
CA ARG A 861 35.33 8.95 1.05
C ARG A 861 36.32 10.08 1.24
N GLU A 862 36.76 10.31 2.46
CA GLU A 862 37.90 11.19 2.70
C GLU A 862 39.16 10.62 2.03
N ILE A 863 39.97 11.52 1.47
CA ILE A 863 41.23 11.13 0.87
C ILE A 863 42.14 10.50 1.93
N ASP A 864 42.77 9.38 1.58
CA ASP A 864 43.73 8.70 2.46
C ASP A 864 45.11 9.37 2.39
N THR A 865 45.19 10.63 2.83
CA THR A 865 46.45 11.36 2.94
C THR A 865 46.41 12.33 4.10
N SER A 866 47.55 12.53 4.75
CA SER A 866 47.66 13.54 5.80
C SER A 866 47.72 14.94 5.19
N ILE A 867 46.99 15.86 5.82
CA ILE A 867 46.85 17.25 5.39
C ILE A 867 47.69 18.13 6.31
N GLU A 868 48.49 19.02 5.74
CA GLU A 868 49.28 20.01 6.49
C GLU A 868 48.86 21.43 6.10
N VAL A 869 48.58 22.26 7.10
CA VAL A 869 48.31 23.69 6.88
C VAL A 869 49.61 24.42 6.57
N THR A 870 49.79 24.83 5.31
CA THR A 870 50.99 25.56 4.87
C THR A 870 50.84 27.08 4.94
N LYS A 871 49.59 27.57 5.02
CA LYS A 871 49.25 28.95 5.32
C LYS A 871 47.90 28.97 6.01
N ASP A 872 47.84 29.53 7.21
CA ASP A 872 46.62 29.63 7.98
C ASP A 872 45.87 30.97 7.74
N ILE A 873 44.59 31.07 8.13
CA ILE A 873 43.69 32.23 7.94
C ILE A 873 44.02 33.47 8.78
N LYS A 874 45.24 33.54 9.35
CA LYS A 874 45.62 34.48 10.43
C LYS A 874 44.64 34.36 11.58
N ALA A 875 44.61 33.20 12.23
CA ALA A 875 43.74 32.94 13.36
C ALA A 875 44.21 33.62 14.67
N GLU A 876 43.34 33.58 15.69
CA GLU A 876 43.75 33.74 17.09
C GLU A 876 44.37 32.42 17.61
N ASP A 877 45.24 32.48 18.63
CA ASP A 877 45.92 31.28 19.16
C ASP A 877 44.88 30.23 19.60
N GLY A 878 44.94 29.04 18.99
CA GLY A 878 44.04 27.91 19.27
C GLY A 878 42.81 27.81 18.36
N TYR A 879 42.69 28.65 17.32
CA TYR A 879 41.58 28.65 16.36
C TYR A 879 42.04 28.66 14.90
N GLY A 880 43.10 27.90 14.59
CA GLY A 880 43.64 27.79 13.23
C GLY A 880 42.90 26.74 12.38
N ILE A 881 43.14 26.75 11.07
CA ILE A 881 42.55 25.80 10.12
C ILE A 881 42.90 24.35 10.46
N GLU A 882 44.01 24.10 11.17
CA GLU A 882 44.41 22.76 11.59
C GLU A 882 43.33 22.02 12.38
N ASN A 883 42.55 22.72 13.20
CA ASN A 883 41.46 22.13 13.98
C ASN A 883 40.26 21.72 13.10
N CYS A 884 40.16 22.25 11.89
CA CYS A 884 39.04 21.96 10.98
C CYS A 884 39.31 20.74 10.07
N LEU A 885 40.42 20.03 10.26
CA LEU A 885 40.91 18.99 9.35
C LEU A 885 40.99 17.59 9.96
N ASP A 886 40.86 17.44 11.28
CA ASP A 886 41.05 16.17 11.99
C ASP A 886 39.74 15.51 12.47
N GLY A 887 38.61 16.19 12.28
CA GLY A 887 37.29 15.71 12.68
C GLY A 887 37.02 15.75 14.18
N GLU A 888 37.88 16.37 15.00
CA GLU A 888 37.69 16.46 16.45
C GLU A 888 36.68 17.55 16.80
N TRP A 889 35.43 17.15 17.08
CA TRP A 889 34.33 18.09 17.32
C TRP A 889 34.52 19.01 18.54
N THR A 890 35.45 18.68 19.45
CA THR A 890 35.66 19.47 20.68
C THR A 890 36.46 20.75 20.47
N ASP A 891 37.21 20.86 19.37
CA ASP A 891 38.01 22.05 19.02
C ASP A 891 37.94 22.47 17.53
N ASN A 892 37.03 21.88 16.75
CA ASN A 892 36.77 22.13 15.32
C ASN A 892 36.36 23.56 14.90
N TYR A 893 37.11 24.58 15.26
CA TYR A 893 36.74 25.96 14.95
C TYR A 893 37.94 26.79 14.53
N ALA A 894 37.90 27.30 13.31
CA ALA A 894 38.85 28.26 12.79
C ALA A 894 38.20 29.62 12.56
N VAL A 895 38.81 30.70 13.06
CA VAL A 895 38.30 32.06 12.85
C VAL A 895 39.41 33.06 12.56
N SER A 896 39.20 33.91 11.54
CA SER A 896 40.18 34.94 11.21
C SER A 896 40.19 36.10 12.19
N ASN A 897 41.39 36.61 12.49
CA ASN A 897 41.60 37.79 13.33
C ASN A 897 41.38 39.13 12.59
N THR A 898 41.04 39.11 11.29
CA THR A 898 40.80 40.31 10.48
C THR A 898 39.41 40.32 9.85
N ASP A 899 38.85 41.52 9.67
CA ASP A 899 37.58 41.78 8.99
C ASP A 899 37.74 42.19 7.52
N ARG A 900 38.97 42.10 6.97
CA ARG A 900 39.30 42.53 5.62
C ARG A 900 39.39 41.35 4.66
N PHE A 901 38.66 41.42 3.56
CA PHE A 901 38.71 40.44 2.45
C PHE A 901 39.62 40.91 1.31
N PRO A 902 40.17 39.99 0.49
CA PRO A 902 40.04 38.53 0.61
C PRO A 902 40.87 37.95 1.76
N GLN A 903 40.37 36.85 2.31
CA GLN A 903 41.07 36.04 3.31
C GLN A 903 41.38 34.69 2.67
N ASP A 904 42.56 34.14 2.93
CA ASP A 904 42.99 32.91 2.28
C ASP A 904 43.83 32.01 3.19
N PHE A 905 43.67 30.70 3.00
CA PHE A 905 44.48 29.66 3.62
C PHE A 905 44.89 28.62 2.58
N GLU A 906 45.97 27.91 2.88
CA GLU A 906 46.57 26.93 1.97
C GLU A 906 46.92 25.66 2.73
N ILE A 907 46.46 24.52 2.22
CA ILE A 907 46.73 23.19 2.77
C ILE A 907 47.51 22.37 1.73
N SER A 908 48.44 21.55 2.18
CA SER A 908 49.20 20.63 1.34
C SER A 908 48.91 19.19 1.72
N LEU A 909 48.89 18.33 0.70
CA LEU A 909 48.68 16.90 0.83
C LEU A 909 50.06 16.23 0.86
N GLN A 910 50.29 15.30 1.79
CA GLN A 910 51.55 14.56 1.85
C GLN A 910 51.72 13.65 0.63
N GLU A 911 50.61 13.10 0.12
CA GLU A 911 50.56 12.35 -1.13
C GLU A 911 49.70 13.08 -2.15
N ASP A 912 50.10 13.01 -3.43
CA ASP A 912 49.34 13.62 -4.51
C ASP A 912 48.05 12.80 -4.75
N SER A 913 46.89 13.38 -4.41
CA SER A 913 45.59 12.71 -4.39
C SER A 913 44.63 13.24 -5.44
N SER A 914 43.75 12.37 -5.94
CA SER A 914 42.60 12.80 -6.72
C SER A 914 41.55 13.38 -5.77
N LEU A 915 40.78 14.36 -6.26
CA LEU A 915 39.72 15.02 -5.52
C LEU A 915 38.51 15.14 -6.42
N ASP A 916 37.36 14.66 -5.95
CA ASP A 916 36.10 14.81 -6.66
C ASP A 916 35.20 15.85 -5.94
N TYR A 917 35.37 16.03 -4.63
CA TYR A 917 34.60 16.99 -3.84
C TYR A 917 35.43 17.70 -2.75
N ILE A 918 35.02 18.92 -2.45
CA ILE A 918 35.49 19.70 -1.30
C ILE A 918 34.28 20.18 -0.52
N VAL A 919 34.23 19.87 0.78
CA VAL A 919 33.15 20.31 1.67
C VAL A 919 33.70 21.34 2.64
N LEU A 920 33.01 22.48 2.72
CA LEU A 920 33.25 23.51 3.72
C LEU A 920 32.05 23.59 4.65
N ILE A 921 32.28 23.33 5.94
CA ILE A 921 31.29 23.56 6.98
C ILE A 921 31.64 24.89 7.66
N TRP A 922 30.80 25.89 7.47
CA TRP A 922 30.90 27.21 8.06
C TRP A 922 30.41 27.22 9.51
N GLU A 923 30.63 28.32 10.23
CA GLU A 923 30.24 28.45 11.64
C GLU A 923 28.75 28.17 11.89
N SER A 924 27.85 28.70 11.05
CA SER A 924 26.40 28.54 11.21
C SER A 924 25.62 28.87 9.93
N ILE A 925 24.31 28.62 9.94
CA ILE A 925 23.40 29.03 8.87
C ILE A 925 23.29 30.55 8.69
N ASP A 926 23.74 31.34 9.68
CA ASP A 926 23.71 32.80 9.67
C ASP A 926 25.11 33.42 9.46
N ASN A 927 26.18 32.61 9.46
CA ASN A 927 27.55 33.05 9.21
C ASN A 927 28.29 32.05 8.32
N TYR A 928 28.34 32.34 7.01
CA TYR A 928 28.85 31.43 5.97
C TYR A 928 29.48 32.18 4.79
N GLY A 929 30.22 31.46 3.94
CA GLY A 929 30.82 32.01 2.73
C GLY A 929 29.79 32.26 1.62
N VAL A 930 29.73 33.50 1.12
CA VAL A 930 28.87 33.86 -0.03
C VAL A 930 29.66 33.80 -1.33
N LYS A 931 30.95 34.16 -1.27
CA LYS A 931 31.82 34.19 -2.45
C LYS A 931 33.22 33.72 -2.10
N TYR A 932 33.67 32.63 -2.69
CA TYR A 932 35.02 32.08 -2.51
C TYR A 932 35.44 31.26 -3.73
N LYS A 933 36.73 30.94 -3.82
CA LYS A 933 37.27 30.03 -4.84
C LYS A 933 38.29 29.08 -4.24
N VAL A 934 38.47 27.95 -4.89
CA VAL A 934 39.50 26.96 -4.55
C VAL A 934 40.39 26.71 -5.75
N GLU A 935 41.69 26.87 -5.56
CA GLU A 935 42.72 26.62 -6.57
C GLU A 935 43.59 25.43 -6.12
N GLY A 936 43.91 24.53 -7.05
CA GLY A 936 44.77 23.37 -6.82
C GLY A 936 46.12 23.56 -7.50
N VAL A 937 47.21 23.16 -6.85
CA VAL A 937 48.52 22.98 -7.48
C VAL A 937 48.67 21.49 -7.76
N THR A 938 48.85 21.13 -9.03
CA THR A 938 48.93 19.73 -9.46
C THR A 938 50.33 19.17 -9.23
N SER A 939 50.49 17.84 -9.33
CA SER A 939 51.80 17.16 -9.23
C SER A 939 52.88 17.75 -10.14
N GLN A 940 52.48 18.35 -11.26
CA GLN A 940 53.38 18.96 -12.25
C GLN A 940 53.74 20.42 -11.93
N GLY A 941 53.20 20.98 -10.84
CA GLY A 941 53.44 22.36 -10.40
C GLY A 941 52.55 23.41 -11.10
N ASN A 942 51.54 22.99 -11.86
CA ASN A 942 50.58 23.90 -12.47
C ASN A 942 49.49 24.29 -11.46
N THR A 943 49.07 25.55 -11.46
CA THR A 943 47.91 25.99 -10.68
C THR A 943 46.66 25.93 -11.56
N ILE A 944 45.65 25.20 -11.12
CA ILE A 944 44.34 25.07 -11.77
C ILE A 944 43.23 25.59 -10.86
N LEU A 945 42.18 26.17 -11.43
CA LEU A 945 40.97 26.51 -10.70
C LEU A 945 40.16 25.23 -10.53
N LEU A 946 39.88 24.82 -9.29
CA LEU A 946 39.08 23.64 -9.01
C LEU A 946 37.59 23.96 -8.90
N GLY A 947 37.27 25.17 -8.43
CA GLY A 947 35.91 25.69 -8.43
C GLY A 947 35.80 27.10 -7.83
N ASP A 948 34.70 27.78 -8.12
CA ASP A 948 34.33 29.07 -7.52
C ASP A 948 32.84 29.13 -7.16
N GLU A 949 32.54 29.69 -6.00
CA GLU A 949 31.18 29.95 -5.52
C GLU A 949 30.95 31.47 -5.48
N ARG A 950 29.78 31.92 -5.94
CA ARG A 950 29.44 33.35 -6.07
C ARG A 950 28.17 33.76 -5.32
N ASN A 951 27.31 32.81 -4.97
CA ASN A 951 26.08 33.00 -4.21
C ASN A 951 25.89 31.86 -3.19
N GLY A 952 26.97 31.41 -2.55
CA GLY A 952 26.91 30.34 -1.56
C GLY A 952 25.95 30.68 -0.43
N SER A 953 25.19 29.69 0.04
CA SER A 953 24.23 29.86 1.14
C SER A 953 24.23 28.65 2.06
N GLY A 954 24.00 28.87 3.36
CA GLY A 954 23.88 27.80 4.34
C GLY A 954 25.21 27.39 4.98
N MET A 955 25.10 26.61 6.05
CA MET A 955 26.22 26.19 6.90
C MET A 955 27.16 25.22 6.18
N GLU A 956 26.63 24.28 5.42
CA GLU A 956 27.42 23.29 4.68
C GLU A 956 27.39 23.63 3.19
N GLN A 957 28.57 23.67 2.56
CA GLN A 957 28.70 23.99 1.15
C GLN A 957 29.63 22.99 0.47
N ILE A 958 29.13 22.32 -0.56
CA ILE A 958 29.80 21.25 -1.28
C ILE A 958 30.22 21.76 -2.66
N MET A 959 31.50 21.64 -2.98
CA MET A 959 32.07 21.99 -4.28
C MET A 959 32.49 20.73 -5.01
N LYS A 960 31.85 20.44 -6.15
CA LYS A 960 32.30 19.39 -7.07
C LYS A 960 33.53 19.86 -7.85
N ILE A 961 34.52 18.98 -7.96
CA ILE A 961 35.80 19.25 -8.62
C ILE A 961 35.81 18.57 -9.98
N ASP A 962 35.87 19.37 -11.05
CA ASP A 962 35.95 18.85 -12.42
C ASP A 962 37.42 18.79 -12.90
N SER A 963 38.22 17.95 -12.25
CA SER A 963 39.63 17.76 -12.57
C SER A 963 40.08 16.32 -12.34
N GLN A 964 40.66 15.69 -13.36
CA GLN A 964 41.28 14.37 -13.26
C GLN A 964 42.77 14.44 -12.84
N GLU A 965 43.32 15.64 -12.61
CA GLU A 965 44.71 15.80 -12.15
C GLU A 965 44.84 15.59 -10.65
N LYS A 966 45.90 14.89 -10.24
CA LYS A 966 46.28 14.75 -8.83
C LYS A 966 46.73 16.09 -8.27
N ILE A 967 46.19 16.43 -7.11
CA ILE A 967 46.41 17.68 -6.42
C ILE A 967 47.43 17.46 -5.31
N LYS A 968 48.37 18.40 -5.18
CA LYS A 968 49.38 18.41 -4.14
C LYS A 968 49.12 19.48 -3.07
N LYS A 969 48.53 20.60 -3.49
CA LYS A 969 48.27 21.74 -2.62
C LYS A 969 46.97 22.42 -3.02
N LEU A 970 46.21 22.86 -2.04
CA LEU A 970 44.97 23.60 -2.22
C LEU A 970 45.11 24.99 -1.64
N LYS A 971 44.50 25.97 -2.31
CA LYS A 971 44.39 27.34 -1.87
C LYS A 971 42.93 27.77 -1.87
N PHE A 972 42.44 28.13 -0.69
CA PHE A 972 41.09 28.64 -0.49
C PHE A 972 41.16 30.16 -0.40
N THR A 973 40.40 30.86 -1.24
CA THR A 973 40.33 32.33 -1.20
C THR A 973 38.88 32.77 -1.02
N ILE A 974 38.57 33.35 0.13
CA ILE A 974 37.23 33.84 0.49
C ILE A 974 37.17 35.34 0.23
N PHE A 975 36.18 35.78 -0.54
CA PHE A 975 35.97 37.17 -0.93
C PHE A 975 34.84 37.85 -0.16
N LYS A 976 33.86 37.08 0.32
CA LYS A 976 32.70 37.59 1.04
C LYS A 976 32.06 36.50 1.90
N THR A 977 31.64 36.86 3.10
CA THR A 977 30.76 36.07 3.97
C THR A 977 29.42 36.80 4.19
N GLU A 978 28.40 36.05 4.59
CA GLU A 978 27.15 36.56 5.16
C GLU A 978 27.26 36.51 6.69
N GLY A 979 26.59 37.41 7.42
CA GLY A 979 26.71 37.49 8.87
C GLY A 979 27.89 38.35 9.33
N VAL A 980 28.96 37.71 9.82
CA VAL A 980 30.15 38.42 10.33
C VAL A 980 31.17 38.57 9.20
N PRO A 981 31.82 39.74 9.02
CA PRO A 981 32.80 39.94 7.95
C PRO A 981 34.15 39.25 8.24
N LYS A 982 34.15 38.00 8.71
CA LYS A 982 35.31 37.18 9.03
C LYS A 982 35.10 35.77 8.50
N VAL A 983 36.18 35.10 8.06
CA VAL A 983 36.12 33.66 7.81
C VAL A 983 36.00 32.94 9.15
N ALA A 984 34.92 32.18 9.31
CA ALA A 984 34.68 31.30 10.45
C ALA A 984 34.24 29.92 9.91
N ILE A 985 35.09 28.91 10.08
CA ILE A 985 34.94 27.57 9.51
C ILE A 985 34.96 26.56 10.66
N ARG A 986 34.12 25.53 10.55
CA ARG A 986 34.07 24.38 11.44
C ARG A 986 34.85 23.20 10.88
N GLU A 987 34.72 22.94 9.60
CA GLU A 987 35.30 21.74 8.99
C GLU A 987 35.65 21.98 7.53
N VAL A 988 36.74 21.36 7.08
CA VAL A 988 37.14 21.27 5.68
C VAL A 988 37.39 19.82 5.35
N ARG A 989 36.53 19.23 4.51
CA ARG A 989 36.66 17.83 4.09
C ARG A 989 37.07 17.75 2.63
N LEU A 990 38.02 16.88 2.34
CA LEU A 990 38.51 16.60 1.00
C LEU A 990 38.13 15.19 0.63
N LEU A 991 37.31 15.04 -0.40
CA LEU A 991 36.67 13.77 -0.71
C LEU A 991 36.95 13.33 -2.15
N GLU A 992 37.01 12.02 -2.34
CA GLU A 992 37.02 11.37 -3.65
C GLU A 992 35.79 10.45 -3.79
N GLU A 993 35.26 10.36 -5.01
CA GLU A 993 34.20 9.41 -5.34
C GLU A 993 34.74 7.98 -5.19
N ILE A 994 33.96 7.14 -4.52
CA ILE A 994 34.19 5.71 -4.44
C ILE A 994 33.72 5.12 -5.77
N ARG A 995 34.62 5.20 -6.75
CA ARG A 995 34.42 4.66 -8.10
C ARG A 995 34.48 3.14 -8.12
#